data_AF-A0A9Q0N715-F1
#
_entry.id   AF-A0A9Q0N715-F1
#
_cell.length_a   1.000
_cell.length_b   1.000
_cell.length_c   1.000
_cell.angle_alpha   90.00
_cell.angle_beta   90.00
_cell.angle_gamma   90.00
#
_symmetry.space_group_name_H-M   'P 1'
#
loop_
_entity.id
_entity.type
_entity.pdbx_description
1 polymer ?
#
loop_
_entity_poly.entity_id
_entity_poly.type
_entity_poly.pdbx_seq_one_letter_code
_entity_poly.pdbx_strand_id
1 'polypeptide(L)'
;YMSPLKYKRVLLKISGEALMGDKQFGHEYSEIIRIAEDIQEAIDLGVQIGIVIGGGNIYRGANAQLNIERAAGDYIGMLGTVINALTLQNVMESLGIFTRVLSAIPMMSVCEPYIRRKAKRHIEKGRIVIFAGGTGTPFCTTDSAGVLRAIEMNCDLLLKGTKVNGVYDSDPTKNPRAIKYDIITYEDLLRDNLQVMDIAAIAVAKENKLPITVFSIKEKGNFAKVLQEKAKRIIMNRPIHKDLRSKMESSMKILEHELKGLRTGRSSINLLDSVQVEAYGNKMPLSQVASLSTPDAKTIMVQVWDKSMTKIVEKSIAEANLGLTPTSDGQLIRIILPLLTEERRKELVKFAYKYGENAKIALRNIRRDGNEELKKLEKENFITKDEHHNLSEETQKLTNEYSDKIDAQLTNIINMIDIFKEVDCTNIQPLTSVCEMHQRMRDDIVAYGDISEQLFAILPTEKGQIARDIKCYVVPKVVELTITQALKALKNKDFTSTELTTAHIEEMSKQRELNAYITETIESALEQGKIADQNYLQGRARPLEGIPIAVKDLFCTKGVLTTAASRMLSNFIPPYESTVSQKVQDSGGIMLGKANMDEFAMGSANVNSYFGNVISPWKALDAPLTPVVPGGSSGGSAAAVSAFLAMAALGSDTGGSVRQPASYTGIVGFKPTYGRCSRYGMIAFASSLDQAGILTRTVEDAALMLQAMMGFDDKDSTSINSPVPELVSSCKKNIKGMKIGVPMDLMGQEGLQEDVIKMWHNSIEILKSEGATIINTSLPYSKYALAAYYVIAPAETSSNLSKYDGIRYGLQVENDPRSIDEMYEMVRSIGFGAEVKRRIMIGTYLLSSSLIDDYYLKAQKIRRLVAEDFNKAFKEVSAIILPTTPTEAFNLGEKQDNPVTMYLNDLFTIPASLAGLPCCSVPTSLSSRGLPLGMQIIGKPLNEYDTLRVAAAIERG
;
A
#
# COMPACT_ATOMS: atom_id res chain seq x y z
N TYR A 1 -20.90 -53.75 -18.96
CA TYR A 1 -19.98 -53.07 -18.01
C TYR A 1 -19.97 -51.59 -18.36
N MET A 2 -20.72 -50.76 -17.62
CA MET A 2 -20.69 -49.30 -17.78
C MET A 2 -19.29 -48.77 -17.39
N SER A 3 -18.72 -47.86 -18.17
CA SER A 3 -17.45 -47.23 -17.81
C SER A 3 -17.58 -46.48 -16.48
N PRO A 4 -16.57 -46.49 -15.59
CA PRO A 4 -16.63 -45.74 -14.34
C PRO A 4 -16.87 -44.25 -14.62
N LEU A 5 -17.85 -43.66 -13.93
CA LEU A 5 -18.15 -42.23 -14.02
C LEU A 5 -16.92 -41.41 -13.64
N LYS A 6 -16.56 -40.45 -14.49
CA LYS A 6 -15.40 -39.58 -14.30
C LYS A 6 -15.62 -38.48 -13.27
N TYR A 7 -16.86 -38.03 -13.09
CA TYR A 7 -17.25 -36.95 -12.20
C TYR A 7 -18.25 -37.48 -11.18
N LYS A 8 -17.98 -37.28 -9.88
CA LYS A 8 -18.85 -37.71 -8.78
C LYS A 8 -19.90 -36.66 -8.47
N ARG A 9 -19.50 -35.38 -8.53
CA ARG A 9 -20.38 -34.25 -8.21
C ARG A 9 -20.17 -33.11 -9.19
N VAL A 10 -21.24 -32.59 -9.76
CA VAL A 10 -21.19 -31.49 -10.73
C VAL A 10 -22.16 -30.39 -10.34
N LEU A 11 -21.87 -29.17 -10.77
CA LEU A 11 -22.82 -28.07 -10.71
C LEU A 11 -23.25 -27.68 -12.13
N LEU A 12 -24.55 -27.62 -12.37
CA LEU A 12 -25.14 -27.14 -13.61
C LEU A 12 -25.61 -25.69 -13.44
N LYS A 13 -25.02 -24.76 -14.19
CA LYS A 13 -25.47 -23.37 -14.27
C LYS A 13 -26.29 -23.15 -15.53
N ILE A 14 -27.52 -22.70 -15.34
CA ILE A 14 -28.51 -22.44 -16.41
C ILE A 14 -28.84 -20.94 -16.44
N SER A 15 -28.95 -20.35 -17.62
CA SER A 15 -29.47 -18.97 -17.76
C SER A 15 -31.00 -18.95 -17.61
N GLY A 16 -31.56 -17.87 -17.06
CA GLY A 16 -33.03 -17.79 -16.92
C GLY A 16 -33.75 -17.84 -18.27
N GLU A 17 -33.09 -17.28 -19.29
CA GLU A 17 -33.50 -17.28 -20.70
C GLU A 17 -33.57 -18.68 -21.32
N ALA A 18 -33.02 -19.71 -20.67
CA ALA A 18 -33.21 -21.09 -21.13
C ALA A 18 -34.62 -21.60 -20.83
N LEU A 19 -35.36 -20.97 -19.89
CA LEU A 19 -36.68 -21.42 -19.46
C LEU A 19 -37.85 -20.78 -20.22
N MET A 20 -37.58 -19.76 -21.06
CA MET A 20 -38.62 -19.01 -21.78
C MET A 20 -38.96 -19.57 -23.18
N GLY A 21 -38.16 -20.51 -23.69
CA GLY A 21 -38.28 -21.03 -25.06
C GLY A 21 -38.26 -19.91 -26.11
N ASP A 22 -39.32 -19.78 -26.91
CA ASP A 22 -39.45 -18.72 -27.92
C ASP A 22 -40.17 -17.45 -27.41
N LYS A 23 -40.56 -17.42 -26.12
CA LYS A 23 -41.19 -16.26 -25.49
C LYS A 23 -40.19 -15.15 -25.16
N GLN A 24 -40.68 -13.92 -25.02
CA GLN A 24 -39.86 -12.76 -24.63
C GLN A 24 -39.60 -12.68 -23.10
N PHE A 25 -40.52 -13.19 -22.28
CA PHE A 25 -40.38 -13.26 -20.82
C PHE A 25 -41.22 -14.42 -20.25
N GLY A 26 -40.95 -14.81 -19.00
CA GLY A 26 -41.69 -15.86 -18.29
C GLY A 26 -41.17 -17.28 -18.52
N HIS A 27 -42.08 -18.26 -18.49
CA HIS A 27 -41.78 -19.69 -18.60
C HIS A 27 -42.49 -20.34 -19.80
N GLU A 28 -41.80 -21.25 -20.47
CA GLU A 28 -42.36 -22.18 -21.44
C GLU A 28 -42.25 -23.62 -20.89
N TYR A 29 -43.37 -24.20 -20.49
CA TYR A 29 -43.41 -25.48 -19.76
C TYR A 29 -42.81 -26.65 -20.54
N SER A 30 -43.03 -26.72 -21.85
CA SER A 30 -42.42 -27.73 -22.74
C SER A 30 -40.89 -27.71 -22.67
N GLU A 31 -40.29 -26.51 -22.61
CA GLU A 31 -38.84 -26.35 -22.54
C GLU A 31 -38.29 -26.71 -21.15
N ILE A 32 -39.03 -26.38 -20.08
CA ILE A 32 -38.66 -26.78 -18.71
C ILE A 32 -38.74 -28.31 -18.54
N ILE A 33 -39.76 -28.96 -19.12
CA ILE A 33 -39.88 -30.43 -19.14
C ILE A 33 -38.68 -31.04 -19.87
N ARG A 34 -38.32 -30.51 -21.04
CA ARG A 34 -37.16 -30.99 -21.80
C ARG A 34 -35.86 -30.90 -20.99
N ILE A 35 -35.62 -29.77 -20.32
CA ILE A 35 -34.44 -29.59 -19.46
C ILE A 35 -34.47 -30.58 -18.28
N ALA A 36 -35.64 -30.84 -17.70
CA ALA A 36 -35.78 -31.81 -16.62
C ALA A 36 -35.53 -33.26 -17.09
N GLU A 37 -36.01 -33.65 -18.28
CA GLU A 37 -35.69 -34.94 -18.93
C GLU A 37 -34.18 -35.09 -19.15
N ASP A 38 -33.51 -34.06 -19.70
CA ASP A 38 -32.06 -34.07 -19.92
C ASP A 38 -31.28 -34.23 -18.60
N ILE A 39 -31.78 -33.64 -17.50
CA ILE A 39 -31.18 -33.80 -16.17
C ILE A 39 -31.45 -35.20 -15.61
N GLN A 40 -32.64 -35.78 -15.81
CA GLN A 40 -32.95 -37.17 -15.41
C GLN A 40 -31.96 -38.15 -16.04
N GLU A 41 -31.69 -38.02 -17.34
CA GLU A 41 -30.71 -38.87 -18.03
C GLU A 41 -29.31 -38.80 -17.38
N ALA A 42 -28.92 -37.64 -16.85
CA ALA A 42 -27.65 -37.48 -16.14
C ALA A 42 -27.67 -38.05 -14.70
N ILE A 43 -28.83 -38.07 -14.04
CA ILE A 43 -29.00 -38.73 -12.72
C ILE A 43 -28.89 -40.24 -12.87
N ASP A 44 -29.47 -40.81 -13.94
CA ASP A 44 -29.42 -42.26 -14.21
C ASP A 44 -27.99 -42.77 -14.42
N LEU A 45 -27.06 -41.87 -14.73
CA LEU A 45 -25.63 -42.15 -14.77
C LEU A 45 -25.01 -42.33 -13.38
N GLY A 46 -25.61 -41.79 -12.30
CA GLY A 46 -25.13 -41.89 -10.92
C GLY A 46 -24.36 -40.65 -10.40
N VAL A 47 -24.51 -39.51 -11.06
CA VAL A 47 -23.80 -38.25 -10.71
C VAL A 47 -24.60 -37.42 -9.70
N GLN A 48 -23.92 -36.82 -8.71
CA GLN A 48 -24.54 -35.86 -7.80
C GLN A 48 -24.63 -34.47 -8.43
N ILE A 49 -25.83 -33.89 -8.48
CA ILE A 49 -26.08 -32.64 -9.22
C ILE A 49 -26.57 -31.52 -8.29
N GLY A 50 -25.91 -30.37 -8.38
CA GLY A 50 -26.44 -29.09 -7.90
C GLY A 50 -26.77 -28.17 -9.08
N ILE A 51 -27.79 -27.33 -8.95
CA ILE A 51 -28.25 -26.45 -10.02
C ILE A 51 -28.25 -24.99 -9.56
N VAL A 52 -27.76 -24.08 -10.39
CA VAL A 52 -27.93 -22.62 -10.24
C VAL A 52 -28.62 -22.08 -11.47
N ILE A 53 -29.70 -21.32 -11.29
CA ILE A 53 -30.52 -20.79 -12.40
C ILE A 53 -30.56 -19.26 -12.35
N GLY A 54 -30.34 -18.62 -13.49
CA GLY A 54 -30.47 -17.17 -13.64
C GLY A 54 -31.92 -16.68 -13.59
N GLY A 55 -32.16 -15.41 -13.25
CA GLY A 55 -33.49 -14.78 -13.18
C GLY A 55 -33.85 -13.91 -14.40
N GLY A 56 -33.08 -14.01 -15.49
CA GLY A 56 -33.15 -13.08 -16.63
C GLY A 56 -34.49 -13.06 -17.37
N ASN A 57 -35.17 -14.21 -17.46
CA ASN A 57 -36.51 -14.34 -18.06
C ASN A 57 -37.64 -13.66 -17.30
N ILE A 58 -37.45 -13.34 -16.02
CA ILE A 58 -38.47 -12.66 -15.20
C ILE A 58 -38.22 -11.14 -15.21
N TYR A 59 -36.99 -10.72 -14.91
CA TYR A 59 -36.69 -9.29 -14.74
C TYR A 59 -36.15 -8.61 -16.02
N ARG A 60 -35.10 -9.17 -16.64
CA ARG A 60 -34.48 -8.57 -17.84
C ARG A 60 -35.36 -8.71 -19.08
N GLY A 61 -36.15 -9.78 -19.18
CA GLY A 61 -37.13 -9.98 -20.25
C GLY A 61 -38.35 -9.05 -20.18
N ALA A 62 -38.69 -8.53 -18.99
CA ALA A 62 -39.88 -7.69 -18.76
C ALA A 62 -39.57 -6.18 -18.73
N ASN A 63 -38.32 -5.75 -18.47
CA ASN A 63 -37.99 -4.34 -18.23
C ASN A 63 -36.69 -3.88 -18.90
N ALA A 64 -36.75 -3.64 -20.21
CA ALA A 64 -35.76 -2.80 -20.89
C ALA A 64 -36.06 -1.29 -20.76
N GLN A 65 -37.09 -0.87 -20.02
CA GLN A 65 -37.63 0.52 -20.09
C GLN A 65 -37.97 1.21 -18.75
N LEU A 66 -37.67 0.65 -17.58
CA LEU A 66 -37.94 1.32 -16.30
C LEU A 66 -36.65 1.84 -15.64
N ASN A 67 -36.64 3.11 -15.24
CA ASN A 67 -35.56 3.76 -14.48
C ASN A 67 -35.53 3.25 -13.02
N ILE A 68 -35.17 1.97 -12.85
CA ILE A 68 -35.03 1.34 -11.54
C ILE A 68 -33.58 1.41 -11.08
N GLU A 69 -33.37 1.74 -9.81
CA GLU A 69 -32.04 1.74 -9.19
C GLU A 69 -31.39 0.35 -9.25
N ARG A 70 -30.08 0.31 -9.53
CA ARG A 70 -29.33 -0.94 -9.79
C ARG A 70 -29.49 -1.98 -8.68
N ALA A 71 -29.43 -1.58 -7.42
CA ALA A 71 -29.59 -2.48 -6.28
C ALA A 71 -30.98 -3.13 -6.23
N ALA A 72 -32.04 -2.34 -6.45
CA ALA A 72 -33.41 -2.83 -6.54
C ALA A 72 -33.58 -3.81 -7.71
N GLY A 73 -32.96 -3.52 -8.86
CA GLY A 73 -32.96 -4.43 -10.01
C GLY A 73 -32.28 -5.77 -9.71
N ASP A 74 -31.19 -5.78 -8.95
CA ASP A 74 -30.52 -7.01 -8.53
C ASP A 74 -31.37 -7.82 -7.53
N TYR A 75 -32.07 -7.17 -6.59
CA TYR A 75 -33.02 -7.84 -5.69
C TYR A 75 -34.18 -8.50 -6.45
N ILE A 76 -34.76 -7.79 -7.43
CA ILE A 76 -35.81 -8.35 -8.28
C ILE A 76 -35.27 -9.52 -9.11
N GLY A 77 -34.04 -9.39 -9.64
CA GLY A 77 -33.35 -10.46 -10.33
C GLY A 77 -33.15 -11.71 -9.46
N MET A 78 -32.75 -11.53 -8.20
CA MET A 78 -32.60 -12.63 -7.24
C MET A 78 -33.94 -13.29 -6.91
N LEU A 79 -35.03 -12.52 -6.73
CA LEU A 79 -36.37 -13.10 -6.60
C LEU A 79 -36.78 -13.89 -7.85
N GLY A 80 -36.42 -13.41 -9.04
CA GLY A 80 -36.59 -14.14 -10.30
C GLY A 80 -35.89 -15.50 -10.29
N THR A 81 -34.70 -15.62 -9.68
CA THR A 81 -34.03 -16.92 -9.51
C THR A 81 -34.81 -17.88 -8.61
N VAL A 82 -35.46 -17.37 -7.55
CA VAL A 82 -36.30 -18.18 -6.65
C VAL A 82 -37.54 -18.69 -7.37
N ILE A 83 -38.20 -17.81 -8.14
CA ILE A 83 -39.35 -18.19 -8.98
C ILE A 83 -38.95 -19.32 -9.94
N ASN A 84 -37.85 -19.16 -10.68
CA ASN A 84 -37.37 -20.18 -11.61
C ASN A 84 -37.00 -21.51 -10.91
N ALA A 85 -36.38 -21.43 -9.74
CA ALA A 85 -36.00 -22.61 -8.97
C ALA A 85 -37.22 -23.42 -8.51
N LEU A 86 -38.28 -22.75 -8.06
CA LEU A 86 -39.53 -23.39 -7.66
C LEU A 86 -40.26 -24.01 -8.86
N THR A 87 -40.32 -23.29 -9.99
CA THR A 87 -40.92 -23.83 -11.22
C THR A 87 -40.18 -25.09 -11.67
N LEU A 88 -38.84 -25.06 -11.69
CA LEU A 88 -38.06 -26.24 -12.07
C LEU A 88 -38.26 -27.39 -11.06
N GLN A 89 -38.24 -27.11 -9.75
CA GLN A 89 -38.53 -28.12 -8.73
C GLN A 89 -39.88 -28.81 -8.99
N ASN A 90 -40.95 -28.04 -9.24
CA ASN A 90 -42.29 -28.60 -9.45
C ASN A 90 -42.35 -29.52 -10.68
N VAL A 91 -41.72 -29.10 -11.79
CA VAL A 91 -41.65 -29.94 -13.01
C VAL A 91 -40.82 -31.20 -12.76
N MET A 92 -39.65 -31.07 -12.13
CA MET A 92 -38.78 -32.22 -11.81
C MET A 92 -39.47 -33.21 -10.86
N GLU A 93 -40.17 -32.73 -9.82
CA GLU A 93 -40.92 -33.58 -8.89
C GLU A 93 -42.09 -34.29 -9.60
N SER A 94 -42.73 -33.67 -10.60
CA SER A 94 -43.77 -34.33 -11.42
C SER A 94 -43.24 -35.48 -12.29
N LEU A 95 -41.93 -35.48 -12.59
CA LEU A 95 -41.23 -36.55 -13.30
C LEU A 95 -40.63 -37.60 -12.34
N GLY A 96 -40.87 -37.49 -11.03
CA GLY A 96 -40.34 -38.40 -10.01
C GLY A 96 -38.92 -38.07 -9.52
N ILE A 97 -38.37 -36.91 -9.89
CA ILE A 97 -37.04 -36.47 -9.45
C ILE A 97 -37.13 -35.77 -8.10
N PHE A 98 -36.45 -36.31 -7.08
CA PHE A 98 -36.41 -35.67 -5.77
C PHE A 98 -35.50 -34.43 -5.76
N THR A 99 -36.07 -33.26 -5.53
CA THR A 99 -35.33 -31.99 -5.52
C THR A 99 -35.52 -31.20 -4.22
N ARG A 100 -34.63 -30.25 -3.92
CA ARG A 100 -34.80 -29.25 -2.86
C ARG A 100 -34.26 -27.90 -3.29
N VAL A 101 -35.12 -26.88 -3.23
CA VAL A 101 -34.72 -25.47 -3.41
C VAL A 101 -34.17 -24.90 -2.11
N LEU A 102 -32.93 -24.42 -2.17
CA LEU A 102 -32.25 -23.72 -1.08
C LEU A 102 -31.95 -22.28 -1.51
N SER A 103 -32.54 -21.29 -0.85
CA SER A 103 -32.37 -19.87 -1.18
C SER A 103 -31.35 -19.19 -0.27
N ALA A 104 -30.45 -18.40 -0.85
CA ALA A 104 -29.57 -17.51 -0.11
C ALA A 104 -30.31 -16.34 0.55
N ILE A 105 -31.51 -16.00 0.04
CA ILE A 105 -32.43 -15.05 0.66
C ILE A 105 -33.38 -15.83 1.58
N PRO A 106 -33.49 -15.50 2.89
CA PRO A 106 -34.40 -16.18 3.80
C PRO A 106 -35.87 -16.01 3.39
N MET A 107 -36.51 -17.09 2.96
CA MET A 107 -37.93 -17.12 2.57
C MET A 107 -38.61 -18.35 3.18
N MET A 108 -38.67 -18.39 4.51
CA MET A 108 -38.99 -19.61 5.29
C MET A 108 -40.32 -20.28 4.91
N SER A 109 -41.31 -19.51 4.44
CA SER A 109 -42.62 -20.04 3.99
C SER A 109 -42.62 -20.58 2.56
N VAL A 110 -41.54 -20.36 1.80
CA VAL A 110 -41.45 -20.66 0.36
C VAL A 110 -40.42 -21.74 0.07
N CYS A 111 -39.21 -21.63 0.63
CA CYS A 111 -38.13 -22.58 0.40
C CYS A 111 -37.16 -22.63 1.58
N GLU A 112 -36.29 -23.65 1.60
CA GLU A 112 -35.33 -23.79 2.69
C GLU A 112 -34.24 -22.71 2.61
N PRO A 113 -33.78 -22.13 3.73
CA PRO A 113 -32.63 -21.25 3.72
C PRO A 113 -31.38 -22.03 3.33
N TYR A 114 -30.51 -21.41 2.54
CA TYR A 114 -29.24 -22.00 2.17
C TYR A 114 -28.33 -22.14 3.38
N ILE A 115 -28.04 -23.39 3.73
CA ILE A 115 -27.06 -23.73 4.75
C ILE A 115 -26.12 -24.77 4.14
N ARG A 116 -24.84 -24.38 3.96
CA ARG A 116 -23.63 -25.24 3.96
C ARG A 116 -23.89 -26.75 3.99
N ARG A 117 -23.96 -27.22 5.25
CA ARG A 117 -24.05 -28.62 5.64
C ARG A 117 -25.38 -29.26 5.21
N LYS A 118 -26.46 -28.48 5.19
CA LYS A 118 -27.80 -28.94 4.79
C LYS A 118 -27.85 -29.25 3.30
N ALA A 119 -27.29 -28.36 2.48
CA ALA A 119 -27.16 -28.56 1.03
C ALA A 119 -26.37 -29.84 0.72
N LYS A 120 -25.17 -30.00 1.32
CA LYS A 120 -24.37 -31.23 1.16
C LYS A 120 -25.14 -32.49 1.55
N ARG A 121 -25.85 -32.45 2.69
CA ARG A 121 -26.65 -33.59 3.16
C ARG A 121 -27.80 -33.95 2.21
N HIS A 122 -28.44 -32.99 1.56
CA HIS A 122 -29.48 -33.27 0.55
C HIS A 122 -28.87 -33.92 -0.69
N ILE A 123 -27.75 -33.40 -1.19
CA ILE A 123 -27.02 -33.98 -2.34
C ILE A 123 -26.56 -35.42 -2.03
N GLU A 124 -26.04 -35.67 -0.84
CA GLU A 124 -25.59 -36.99 -0.39
C GLU A 124 -26.73 -38.01 -0.25
N LYS A 125 -27.96 -37.53 -0.02
CA LYS A 125 -29.18 -38.35 0.01
C LYS A 125 -29.75 -38.63 -1.40
N GLY A 126 -29.03 -38.26 -2.46
CA GLY A 126 -29.47 -38.45 -3.84
C GLY A 126 -30.52 -37.44 -4.31
N ARG A 127 -30.69 -36.31 -3.62
CA ARG A 127 -31.59 -35.23 -4.05
C ARG A 127 -30.82 -34.22 -4.88
N ILE A 128 -31.46 -33.66 -5.90
CA ILE A 128 -30.94 -32.48 -6.58
C ILE A 128 -31.14 -31.26 -5.70
N VAL A 129 -30.09 -30.47 -5.53
CA VAL A 129 -30.20 -29.18 -4.82
C VAL A 129 -30.19 -28.05 -5.82
N ILE A 130 -31.27 -27.26 -5.83
CA ILE A 130 -31.39 -26.06 -6.66
C ILE A 130 -31.09 -24.86 -5.77
N PHE A 131 -29.99 -24.18 -6.06
CA PHE A 131 -29.54 -22.98 -5.34
C PHE A 131 -30.19 -21.74 -5.95
N ALA A 132 -30.96 -21.03 -5.14
CA ALA A 132 -31.68 -19.82 -5.52
C ALA A 132 -31.23 -18.60 -4.69
N GLY A 133 -31.65 -17.41 -5.09
CA GLY A 133 -31.33 -16.16 -4.39
C GLY A 133 -29.91 -15.64 -4.64
N GLY A 134 -29.23 -16.12 -5.70
CA GLY A 134 -27.86 -15.72 -6.01
C GLY A 134 -26.87 -16.02 -4.88
N THR A 135 -25.99 -15.06 -4.56
CA THR A 135 -25.10 -15.12 -3.40
C THR A 135 -25.78 -14.65 -2.10
N GLY A 136 -27.02 -14.17 -2.17
CA GLY A 136 -27.72 -13.51 -1.07
C GLY A 136 -27.39 -12.01 -0.94
N THR A 137 -26.56 -11.47 -1.82
CA THR A 137 -26.13 -10.06 -1.85
C THR A 137 -26.36 -9.45 -3.23
N PRO A 138 -26.79 -8.18 -3.34
CA PRO A 138 -26.87 -7.48 -4.62
C PRO A 138 -25.48 -7.33 -5.27
N PHE A 139 -25.43 -6.90 -6.53
CA PHE A 139 -24.22 -6.67 -7.34
C PHE A 139 -23.42 -7.91 -7.76
N CYS A 140 -23.82 -9.10 -7.34
CA CYS A 140 -23.20 -10.38 -7.73
C CYS A 140 -24.03 -11.06 -8.81
N THR A 141 -23.38 -11.54 -9.88
CA THR A 141 -24.12 -12.26 -10.93
C THR A 141 -24.38 -13.71 -10.55
N THR A 142 -25.29 -14.36 -11.28
CA THR A 142 -25.58 -15.79 -11.11
C THR A 142 -24.45 -16.69 -11.58
N ASP A 143 -23.51 -16.17 -12.37
CA ASP A 143 -22.27 -16.87 -12.73
C ASP A 143 -21.33 -16.97 -11.52
N SER A 144 -21.16 -15.87 -10.77
CA SER A 144 -20.44 -15.84 -9.50
C SER A 144 -21.07 -16.80 -8.47
N ALA A 145 -22.41 -16.79 -8.36
CA ALA A 145 -23.12 -17.75 -7.49
C ALA A 145 -22.87 -19.21 -7.92
N GLY A 146 -22.85 -19.48 -9.24
CA GLY A 146 -22.50 -20.79 -9.81
C GLY A 146 -21.13 -21.27 -9.34
N VAL A 147 -20.08 -20.47 -9.54
CA VAL A 147 -18.72 -20.85 -9.14
C VAL A 147 -18.61 -21.07 -7.63
N LEU A 148 -19.18 -20.16 -6.83
CA LEU A 148 -19.14 -20.28 -5.37
C LEU A 148 -19.86 -21.55 -4.87
N ARG A 149 -21.05 -21.86 -5.39
CA ARG A 149 -21.79 -23.07 -4.99
C ARG A 149 -21.07 -24.34 -5.43
N ALA A 150 -20.43 -24.35 -6.60
CA ALA A 150 -19.62 -25.48 -7.05
C ALA A 150 -18.44 -25.74 -6.10
N ILE A 151 -17.72 -24.70 -5.69
CA ILE A 151 -16.59 -24.80 -4.76
C ILE A 151 -17.09 -25.25 -3.37
N GLU A 152 -18.14 -24.62 -2.84
CA GLU A 152 -18.68 -24.92 -1.53
C GLU A 152 -19.16 -26.38 -1.43
N MET A 153 -19.74 -26.89 -2.51
CA MET A 153 -20.20 -28.27 -2.64
C MET A 153 -19.09 -29.25 -3.04
N ASN A 154 -17.85 -28.82 -3.27
CA ASN A 154 -16.76 -29.67 -3.75
C ASN A 154 -17.13 -30.40 -5.06
N CYS A 155 -17.65 -29.67 -6.05
CA CYS A 155 -17.92 -30.22 -7.37
C CYS A 155 -16.62 -30.43 -8.16
N ASP A 156 -16.57 -31.51 -8.92
CA ASP A 156 -15.45 -31.87 -9.81
C ASP A 156 -15.47 -31.05 -11.11
N LEU A 157 -16.64 -30.51 -11.47
CA LEU A 157 -16.88 -29.78 -12.71
C LEU A 157 -18.04 -28.78 -12.56
N LEU A 158 -17.88 -27.60 -13.14
CA LEU A 158 -18.96 -26.64 -13.40
C LEU A 158 -19.38 -26.69 -14.87
N LEU A 159 -20.65 -26.99 -15.12
CA LEU A 159 -21.25 -27.05 -16.44
C LEU A 159 -22.05 -25.77 -16.68
N LYS A 160 -21.67 -24.99 -17.68
CA LYS A 160 -22.39 -23.78 -18.07
C LYS A 160 -23.21 -24.04 -19.34
N GLY A 161 -24.53 -24.08 -19.17
CA GLY A 161 -25.48 -24.19 -20.28
C GLY A 161 -25.65 -22.85 -21.00
N THR A 162 -25.36 -22.83 -22.29
CA THR A 162 -25.49 -21.68 -23.20
C THR A 162 -26.33 -22.04 -24.43
N LYS A 163 -26.53 -21.08 -25.34
CA LYS A 163 -27.21 -21.31 -26.63
C LYS A 163 -26.34 -22.04 -27.67
N VAL A 164 -25.03 -22.12 -27.43
CA VAL A 164 -24.03 -22.64 -28.36
C VAL A 164 -23.14 -23.67 -27.66
N ASN A 165 -22.52 -24.56 -28.43
CA ASN A 165 -21.71 -25.66 -27.90
C ASN A 165 -20.21 -25.30 -27.97
N GLY A 166 -19.64 -24.87 -26.83
CA GLY A 166 -18.24 -24.42 -26.71
C GLY A 166 -18.08 -22.91 -26.48
N VAL A 167 -16.83 -22.44 -26.43
CA VAL A 167 -16.49 -21.02 -26.30
C VAL A 167 -16.15 -20.47 -27.68
N TYR A 168 -16.62 -19.26 -28.01
CA TYR A 168 -16.37 -18.61 -29.29
C TYR A 168 -15.75 -17.23 -29.08
N ASP A 169 -14.97 -16.75 -30.06
CA ASP A 169 -14.36 -15.41 -30.02
C ASP A 169 -15.39 -14.27 -30.15
N SER A 170 -16.52 -14.56 -30.77
CA SER A 170 -17.64 -13.67 -31.03
C SER A 170 -18.93 -14.49 -31.13
N ASP A 171 -20.09 -13.85 -31.01
CA ASP A 171 -21.38 -14.54 -31.05
C ASP A 171 -21.57 -15.25 -32.42
N PRO A 172 -21.57 -16.59 -32.48
CA PRO A 172 -21.63 -17.33 -33.74
C PRO A 172 -23.00 -17.21 -34.42
N THR A 173 -24.03 -16.74 -33.70
CA THR A 173 -25.34 -16.47 -34.30
C THR A 173 -25.39 -15.14 -35.06
N LYS A 174 -24.47 -14.21 -34.75
CA LYS A 174 -24.35 -12.90 -35.40
C LYS A 174 -23.16 -12.81 -36.35
N ASN A 175 -22.09 -13.55 -36.07
CA ASN A 175 -20.89 -13.63 -36.88
C ASN A 175 -20.69 -15.08 -37.37
N PRO A 176 -21.03 -15.39 -38.64
CA PRO A 176 -20.82 -16.73 -39.21
C PRO A 176 -19.34 -17.16 -39.30
N ARG A 177 -18.39 -16.23 -39.14
CA ARG A 177 -16.95 -16.49 -39.11
C ARG A 177 -16.38 -16.64 -37.68
N ALA A 178 -17.24 -16.72 -36.67
CA ALA A 178 -16.79 -16.86 -35.28
C ALA A 178 -15.94 -18.12 -35.09
N ILE A 179 -14.78 -17.96 -34.47
CA ILE A 179 -13.83 -19.04 -34.23
C ILE A 179 -14.20 -19.73 -32.92
N LYS A 180 -14.42 -21.05 -32.99
CA LYS A 180 -14.68 -21.90 -31.83
C LYS A 180 -13.36 -22.27 -31.14
N TYR A 181 -13.30 -22.06 -29.83
CA TYR A 181 -12.28 -22.60 -28.95
C TYR A 181 -12.76 -23.93 -28.36
N ASP A 182 -12.13 -25.03 -28.77
CA ASP A 182 -12.40 -26.34 -28.18
C ASP A 182 -11.84 -26.47 -26.75
N ILE A 183 -10.74 -25.78 -26.45
CA ILE A 183 -10.11 -25.68 -25.13
C ILE A 183 -9.52 -24.27 -24.97
N ILE A 184 -9.72 -23.65 -23.81
CA ILE A 184 -9.18 -22.33 -23.50
C ILE A 184 -8.70 -22.27 -22.04
N THR A 185 -7.62 -21.55 -21.76
CA THR A 185 -7.14 -21.33 -20.39
C THR A 185 -7.83 -20.13 -19.74
N TYR A 186 -7.83 -20.08 -18.41
CA TYR A 186 -8.34 -18.91 -17.67
C TYR A 186 -7.58 -17.62 -18.03
N GLU A 187 -6.29 -17.72 -18.34
CA GLU A 187 -5.47 -16.57 -18.72
C GLU A 187 -5.82 -16.05 -20.12
N ASP A 188 -6.05 -16.95 -21.07
CA ASP A 188 -6.51 -16.57 -22.41
C ASP A 188 -7.91 -15.95 -22.35
N LEU A 189 -8.81 -16.52 -21.53
CA LEU A 189 -10.18 -16.03 -21.38
C LEU A 189 -10.21 -14.62 -20.77
N LEU A 190 -9.35 -14.34 -19.79
CA LEU A 190 -9.19 -12.99 -19.19
C LEU A 190 -8.48 -12.02 -20.13
N ARG A 191 -7.41 -12.44 -20.83
CA ARG A 191 -6.65 -11.59 -21.75
C ARG A 191 -7.48 -11.18 -22.96
N ASP A 192 -8.19 -12.14 -23.57
CA ASP A 192 -8.96 -11.93 -24.78
C ASP A 192 -10.40 -11.46 -24.48
N ASN A 193 -10.72 -11.19 -23.21
CA ASN A 193 -11.99 -10.65 -22.70
C ASN A 193 -13.24 -11.38 -23.23
N LEU A 194 -13.17 -12.72 -23.29
CA LEU A 194 -14.26 -13.54 -23.84
C LEU A 194 -15.41 -13.62 -22.83
N GLN A 195 -16.62 -13.25 -23.27
CA GLN A 195 -17.81 -13.15 -22.41
C GLN A 195 -18.45 -14.52 -22.11
N VAL A 196 -17.68 -15.46 -21.55
CA VAL A 196 -18.17 -16.79 -21.16
C VAL A 196 -18.88 -16.73 -19.81
N MET A 197 -18.28 -16.09 -18.81
CA MET A 197 -18.83 -15.79 -17.49
C MET A 197 -18.34 -14.41 -17.08
N ASP A 198 -18.91 -13.85 -16.00
CA ASP A 198 -18.34 -12.63 -15.41
C ASP A 198 -16.87 -12.84 -14.99
N ILE A 199 -16.07 -11.77 -15.06
CA ILE A 199 -14.62 -11.81 -14.80
C ILE A 199 -14.33 -12.28 -13.37
N ALA A 200 -15.16 -11.90 -12.40
CA ALA A 200 -14.99 -12.26 -11.00
C ALA A 200 -15.14 -13.78 -10.79
N ALA A 201 -16.12 -14.41 -11.44
CA ALA A 201 -16.37 -15.84 -11.40
C ALA A 201 -15.22 -16.62 -12.06
N ILE A 202 -14.69 -16.12 -13.19
CA ILE A 202 -13.51 -16.69 -13.87
C ILE A 202 -12.27 -16.62 -12.97
N ALA A 203 -12.05 -15.50 -12.28
CA ALA A 203 -10.95 -15.36 -11.34
C ALA A 203 -11.05 -16.34 -10.15
N VAL A 204 -12.22 -16.42 -9.51
CA VAL A 204 -12.47 -17.34 -8.39
C VAL A 204 -12.34 -18.81 -8.82
N ALA A 205 -12.82 -19.16 -10.02
CA ALA A 205 -12.67 -20.50 -10.57
C ALA A 205 -11.18 -20.85 -10.84
N LYS A 206 -10.40 -19.89 -11.35
CA LYS A 206 -8.95 -20.04 -11.57
C LYS A 206 -8.22 -20.35 -10.27
N GLU A 207 -8.44 -19.55 -9.23
CA GLU A 207 -7.80 -19.70 -7.91
C GLU A 207 -8.07 -21.07 -7.28
N ASN A 208 -9.30 -21.58 -7.47
CA ASN A 208 -9.74 -22.85 -6.89
C ASN A 208 -9.54 -24.05 -7.83
N LYS A 209 -8.93 -23.85 -9.01
CA LYS A 209 -8.69 -24.88 -10.04
C LYS A 209 -9.97 -25.64 -10.44
N LEU A 210 -11.13 -24.98 -10.38
CA LEU A 210 -12.44 -25.58 -10.71
C LEU A 210 -12.60 -25.63 -12.23
N PRO A 211 -12.66 -26.79 -12.89
CA PRO A 211 -12.85 -26.86 -14.33
C PRO A 211 -14.25 -26.36 -14.76
N ILE A 212 -14.33 -25.69 -15.91
CA ILE A 212 -15.59 -25.22 -16.50
C ILE A 212 -15.77 -25.81 -17.89
N THR A 213 -16.96 -26.33 -18.18
CA THR A 213 -17.35 -26.79 -19.53
C THR A 213 -18.58 -26.05 -20.00
N VAL A 214 -18.49 -25.46 -21.20
CA VAL A 214 -19.58 -24.69 -21.84
C VAL A 214 -20.23 -25.57 -22.89
N PHE A 215 -21.54 -25.75 -22.81
CA PHE A 215 -22.28 -26.63 -23.72
C PHE A 215 -23.64 -26.03 -24.11
N SER A 216 -24.21 -26.50 -25.21
CA SER A 216 -25.53 -26.07 -25.66
C SER A 216 -26.61 -26.77 -24.85
N ILE A 217 -27.43 -26.00 -24.12
CA ILE A 217 -28.58 -26.54 -23.37
C ILE A 217 -29.79 -26.82 -24.27
N LYS A 218 -29.83 -26.29 -25.50
CA LYS A 218 -30.95 -26.49 -26.44
C LYS A 218 -30.97 -27.87 -27.10
N GLU A 219 -29.83 -28.55 -27.15
CA GLU A 219 -29.70 -29.88 -27.77
C GLU A 219 -30.12 -30.97 -26.77
N LYS A 220 -31.13 -31.78 -27.12
CA LYS A 220 -31.61 -32.89 -26.28
C LYS A 220 -30.50 -33.92 -26.03
N GLY A 221 -30.37 -34.39 -24.79
CA GLY A 221 -29.37 -35.39 -24.37
C GLY A 221 -27.93 -34.88 -24.29
N ASN A 222 -27.68 -33.59 -24.57
CA ASN A 222 -26.31 -33.05 -24.61
C ASN A 222 -25.67 -32.97 -23.22
N PHE A 223 -26.47 -32.79 -22.16
CA PHE A 223 -25.98 -32.74 -20.78
C PHE A 223 -25.38 -34.07 -20.33
N ALA A 224 -26.08 -35.19 -20.56
CA ALA A 224 -25.59 -36.53 -20.27
C ALA A 224 -24.37 -36.88 -21.13
N LYS A 225 -24.35 -36.46 -22.40
CA LYS A 225 -23.23 -36.67 -23.33
C LYS A 225 -21.94 -35.99 -22.85
N VAL A 226 -22.00 -34.74 -22.39
CA VAL A 226 -20.83 -34.00 -21.87
C VAL A 226 -20.24 -34.68 -20.62
N LEU A 227 -21.07 -35.32 -19.78
CA LEU A 227 -20.61 -36.07 -18.62
C LEU A 227 -19.89 -37.39 -18.99
N GLN A 228 -20.17 -37.93 -20.18
CA GLN A 228 -19.61 -39.18 -20.69
C GLN A 228 -18.40 -38.98 -21.63
N GLU A 229 -18.28 -37.82 -22.29
CA GLU A 229 -17.17 -37.55 -23.20
C GLU A 229 -15.82 -37.48 -22.47
N LYS A 230 -14.81 -38.20 -23.00
CA LYS A 230 -13.42 -38.04 -22.56
C LYS A 230 -13.02 -36.58 -22.80
N ALA A 231 -12.89 -35.78 -21.75
CA ALA A 231 -12.24 -34.47 -21.87
C ALA A 231 -10.90 -34.65 -22.60
N LYS A 232 -10.82 -34.14 -23.84
CA LYS A 232 -9.59 -34.15 -24.64
C LYS A 232 -8.55 -33.39 -23.83
N ARG A 233 -7.52 -34.10 -23.36
CA ARG A 233 -6.30 -33.49 -22.85
C ARG A 233 -5.41 -33.23 -24.07
N ILE A 234 -5.05 -31.95 -24.27
CA ILE A 234 -3.86 -31.46 -24.99
C ILE A 234 -3.90 -31.55 -26.53
N ILE A 235 -3.76 -30.41 -27.22
CA ILE A 235 -2.61 -29.95 -28.07
C ILE A 235 -3.05 -28.63 -28.76
N MET A 236 -2.14 -27.66 -28.79
CA MET A 236 -2.29 -26.27 -29.21
C MET A 236 -2.79 -26.11 -30.66
N ASN A 237 -3.88 -25.35 -30.86
CA ASN A 237 -4.10 -24.62 -32.11
C ASN A 237 -3.84 -23.13 -31.82
N ARG A 238 -2.59 -22.70 -31.98
CA ARG A 238 -2.24 -21.27 -32.00
C ARG A 238 -2.66 -20.71 -33.36
N PRO A 239 -3.29 -19.52 -33.43
CA PRO A 239 -3.27 -18.76 -34.67
C PRO A 239 -1.81 -18.33 -34.87
N ILE A 240 -1.09 -18.98 -35.76
CA ILE A 240 0.33 -18.69 -36.07
C ILE A 240 0.52 -17.19 -36.31
N HIS A 241 -0.44 -16.52 -36.96
CA HIS A 241 -0.39 -15.07 -37.18
C HIS A 241 -0.48 -14.21 -35.91
N LYS A 242 -1.21 -14.65 -34.87
CA LYS A 242 -1.27 -13.93 -33.57
C LYS A 242 0.04 -14.09 -32.81
N ASP A 243 0.66 -15.28 -32.90
CA ASP A 243 1.99 -15.55 -32.32
C ASP A 243 3.10 -14.79 -33.07
N LEU A 244 3.08 -14.79 -34.41
CA LEU A 244 4.01 -14.04 -35.25
C LEU A 244 3.90 -12.54 -35.00
N ARG A 245 2.68 -11.98 -34.93
CA ARG A 245 2.46 -10.56 -34.61
C ARG A 245 3.02 -10.21 -33.23
N SER A 246 2.77 -11.04 -32.21
CA SER A 246 3.31 -10.83 -30.86
C SER A 246 4.85 -10.87 -30.83
N LYS A 247 5.46 -11.77 -31.60
CA LYS A 247 6.92 -11.85 -31.74
C LYS A 247 7.49 -10.62 -32.46
N MET A 248 6.85 -10.18 -33.55
CA MET A 248 7.24 -8.97 -34.29
C MET A 248 7.09 -7.69 -33.45
N GLU A 249 6.02 -7.57 -32.64
CA GLU A 249 5.87 -6.47 -31.67
C GLU A 249 6.94 -6.48 -30.58
N SER A 250 7.35 -7.67 -30.14
CA SER A 250 8.44 -7.80 -29.16
C SER A 250 9.77 -7.33 -29.76
N SER A 251 10.07 -7.68 -31.02
CA SER A 251 11.23 -7.15 -31.73
C SER A 251 11.18 -5.62 -31.88
N MET A 252 10.00 -5.03 -32.11
CA MET A 252 9.84 -3.57 -32.15
C MET A 252 10.11 -2.92 -30.79
N LYS A 253 9.67 -3.52 -29.69
CA LYS A 253 9.96 -3.01 -28.34
C LYS A 253 11.45 -3.04 -28.02
N ILE A 254 12.16 -4.08 -28.48
CA ILE A 254 13.63 -4.17 -28.34
C ILE A 254 14.30 -3.05 -29.14
N LEU A 255 13.91 -2.85 -30.40
CA LEU A 255 14.42 -1.74 -31.22
C LEU A 255 14.15 -0.38 -30.56
N GLU A 256 12.95 -0.16 -30.03
CA GLU A 256 12.59 1.08 -29.33
C GLU A 256 13.45 1.30 -28.07
N HIS A 257 13.79 0.22 -27.36
CA HIS A 257 14.68 0.27 -26.21
C HIS A 257 16.14 0.58 -26.61
N GLU A 258 16.67 -0.08 -27.64
CA GLU A 258 18.02 0.17 -28.16
C GLU A 258 18.18 1.60 -28.69
N LEU A 259 17.16 2.10 -29.39
CA LEU A 259 17.13 3.45 -29.95
C LEU A 259 17.00 4.55 -28.88
N LYS A 260 16.35 4.29 -27.73
CA LYS A 260 16.29 5.23 -26.59
C LYS A 260 17.68 5.55 -26.02
N GLY A 261 18.63 4.62 -26.12
CA GLY A 261 20.01 4.80 -25.65
C GLY A 261 20.86 5.76 -26.50
N LEU A 262 20.49 6.01 -27.76
CA LEU A 262 21.24 6.89 -28.67
C LEU A 262 20.95 8.39 -28.45
N ARG A 263 20.00 8.75 -27.58
CA ARG A 263 19.26 10.03 -27.68
C ARG A 263 19.82 11.22 -26.90
N THR A 264 20.82 11.09 -26.01
CA THR A 264 21.09 12.21 -25.06
C THR A 264 22.55 12.59 -24.81
N GLY A 265 23.55 11.89 -25.34
CA GLY A 265 24.96 12.19 -25.00
C GLY A 265 25.26 12.15 -23.49
N ARG A 266 24.45 11.42 -22.71
CA ARG A 266 24.59 11.20 -21.27
C ARG A 266 25.05 9.77 -21.00
N SER A 267 25.83 9.57 -19.95
CA SER A 267 26.26 8.26 -19.46
C SER A 267 25.06 7.38 -19.14
N SER A 268 25.06 6.19 -19.72
CA SER A 268 24.10 5.12 -19.44
C SER A 268 24.87 3.82 -19.37
N ILE A 269 24.59 3.01 -18.35
CA ILE A 269 25.21 1.71 -18.13
C ILE A 269 24.97 0.78 -19.31
N ASN A 270 23.82 0.94 -19.98
CA ASN A 270 23.40 0.13 -21.13
C ASN A 270 24.35 0.22 -22.33
N LEU A 271 25.22 1.24 -22.39
CA LEU A 271 26.27 1.35 -23.41
C LEU A 271 27.26 0.18 -23.36
N LEU A 272 27.40 -0.48 -22.20
CA LEU A 272 28.32 -1.58 -21.99
C LEU A 272 27.65 -2.97 -22.01
N ASP A 273 26.34 -3.06 -22.27
CA ASP A 273 25.59 -4.33 -22.26
C ASP A 273 26.08 -5.30 -23.36
N SER A 274 26.64 -4.76 -24.44
CA SER A 274 27.21 -5.55 -25.54
C SER A 274 28.64 -6.04 -25.27
N VAL A 275 29.28 -5.61 -24.17
CA VAL A 275 30.66 -5.98 -23.84
C VAL A 275 30.68 -7.38 -23.23
N GLN A 276 31.36 -8.30 -23.90
CA GLN A 276 31.63 -9.65 -23.43
C GLN A 276 33.08 -9.75 -22.94
N VAL A 277 33.26 -10.28 -21.74
CA VAL A 277 34.56 -10.47 -21.09
C VAL A 277 34.89 -11.96 -21.08
N GLU A 278 36.09 -12.31 -21.54
CA GLU A 278 36.58 -13.69 -21.53
C GLU A 278 37.19 -14.01 -20.16
N ALA A 279 36.35 -14.49 -19.25
CA ALA A 279 36.70 -14.77 -17.86
C ALA A 279 36.61 -16.27 -17.59
N TYR A 280 37.63 -16.83 -16.94
CA TYR A 280 37.67 -18.24 -16.54
C TYR A 280 37.42 -19.24 -17.70
N GLY A 281 37.91 -18.92 -18.90
CA GLY A 281 37.78 -19.78 -20.09
C GLY A 281 36.44 -19.71 -20.82
N ASN A 282 35.50 -18.85 -20.40
CA ASN A 282 34.21 -18.63 -21.04
C ASN A 282 33.98 -17.13 -21.33
N LYS A 283 33.22 -16.83 -22.40
CA LYS A 283 32.76 -15.46 -22.68
C LYS A 283 31.48 -15.18 -21.90
N MET A 284 31.47 -14.13 -21.08
CA MET A 284 30.32 -13.73 -20.28
C MET A 284 30.11 -12.21 -20.29
N PRO A 285 28.88 -11.72 -20.06
CA PRO A 285 28.59 -10.29 -20.02
C PRO A 285 29.38 -9.56 -18.94
N LEU A 286 29.77 -8.31 -19.21
CA LEU A 286 30.53 -7.47 -18.28
C LEU A 286 29.88 -7.35 -16.89
N SER A 287 28.54 -7.30 -16.83
CA SER A 287 27.77 -7.22 -15.58
C SER A 287 27.93 -8.43 -14.65
N GLN A 288 28.48 -9.55 -15.14
CA GLN A 288 28.74 -10.75 -14.33
C GLN A 288 30.13 -10.78 -13.70
N VAL A 289 31.01 -9.84 -14.06
CA VAL A 289 32.39 -9.76 -13.55
C VAL A 289 32.72 -8.40 -12.93
N ALA A 290 31.83 -7.43 -13.08
CA ALA A 290 32.01 -6.08 -12.56
C ALA A 290 30.67 -5.40 -12.22
N SER A 291 30.69 -4.56 -11.18
CA SER A 291 29.59 -3.66 -10.85
C SER A 291 29.69 -2.39 -11.70
N LEU A 292 28.60 -2.02 -12.37
CA LEU A 292 28.52 -0.83 -13.23
C LEU A 292 27.76 0.29 -12.52
N SER A 293 28.26 1.52 -12.60
CA SER A 293 27.59 2.71 -12.04
C SER A 293 27.88 3.96 -12.87
N THR A 294 27.04 4.97 -12.79
CA THR A 294 27.23 6.28 -13.43
C THR A 294 27.22 7.36 -12.36
N PRO A 295 28.39 7.76 -11.81
CA PRO A 295 28.44 8.76 -10.74
C PRO A 295 28.04 10.17 -11.22
N ASP A 296 28.16 10.44 -12.52
CA ASP A 296 27.77 11.70 -13.15
C ASP A 296 27.31 11.45 -14.60
N ALA A 297 26.85 12.50 -15.28
CA ALA A 297 26.27 12.44 -16.62
C ALA A 297 27.27 12.15 -17.77
N LYS A 298 28.58 12.08 -17.50
CA LYS A 298 29.64 11.86 -18.50
C LYS A 298 30.54 10.67 -18.18
N THR A 299 30.49 10.15 -16.96
CA THR A 299 31.38 9.07 -16.52
C THR A 299 30.60 7.77 -16.28
N ILE A 300 31.13 6.65 -16.79
CA ILE A 300 30.70 5.29 -16.41
C ILE A 300 31.85 4.68 -15.60
N MET A 301 31.53 4.16 -14.42
CA MET A 301 32.47 3.42 -13.58
C MET A 301 32.15 1.93 -13.61
N VAL A 302 33.20 1.14 -13.84
CA VAL A 302 33.17 -0.31 -13.87
C VAL A 302 34.09 -0.82 -12.75
N GLN A 303 33.51 -1.32 -11.66
CA GLN A 303 34.26 -1.89 -10.54
C GLN A 303 34.36 -3.40 -10.70
N VAL A 304 35.54 -3.90 -11.08
CA VAL A 304 35.80 -5.32 -11.30
C VAL A 304 35.97 -6.03 -9.96
N TRP A 305 35.24 -7.12 -9.74
CA TRP A 305 35.23 -7.82 -8.44
C TRP A 305 36.56 -8.52 -8.12
N ASP A 306 37.25 -9.02 -9.14
CA ASP A 306 38.60 -9.56 -9.03
C ASP A 306 39.62 -8.64 -9.71
N LYS A 307 40.64 -8.22 -8.95
CA LYS A 307 41.72 -7.35 -9.43
C LYS A 307 42.55 -8.01 -10.55
N SER A 308 42.61 -9.34 -10.61
CA SER A 308 43.31 -10.06 -11.67
C SER A 308 42.64 -9.88 -13.04
N MET A 309 41.33 -9.57 -13.04
CA MET A 309 40.49 -9.44 -14.23
C MET A 309 40.42 -8.01 -14.78
N THR A 310 40.94 -7.00 -14.07
CA THR A 310 40.86 -5.59 -14.48
C THR A 310 41.39 -5.37 -15.90
N LYS A 311 42.57 -5.92 -16.23
CA LYS A 311 43.17 -5.75 -17.56
C LYS A 311 42.39 -6.46 -18.68
N ILE A 312 41.71 -7.56 -18.36
CA ILE A 312 40.90 -8.31 -19.32
C ILE A 312 39.62 -7.52 -19.60
N VAL A 313 38.97 -7.02 -18.56
CA VAL A 313 37.77 -6.18 -18.67
C VAL A 313 38.06 -4.89 -19.44
N GLU A 314 39.18 -4.21 -19.12
CA GLU A 314 39.61 -2.99 -19.82
C GLU A 314 39.84 -3.25 -21.31
N LYS A 315 40.53 -4.35 -21.65
CA LYS A 315 40.76 -4.76 -23.04
C LYS A 315 39.46 -5.10 -23.76
N SER A 316 38.53 -5.82 -23.12
CA SER A 316 37.22 -6.16 -23.71
C SER A 316 36.36 -4.92 -23.96
N ILE A 317 36.44 -3.89 -23.12
CA ILE A 317 35.73 -2.62 -23.32
C ILE A 317 36.33 -1.84 -24.50
N ALA A 318 37.66 -1.80 -24.61
CA ALA A 318 38.35 -1.15 -25.72
C ALA A 318 38.08 -1.85 -27.07
N GLU A 319 38.08 -3.19 -27.08
CA GLU A 319 37.82 -4.00 -28.28
C GLU A 319 36.35 -4.00 -28.71
N ALA A 320 35.42 -3.62 -27.83
CA ALA A 320 34.00 -3.49 -28.17
C ALA A 320 33.70 -2.34 -29.15
N ASN A 321 34.71 -1.54 -29.54
CA ASN A 321 34.60 -0.44 -30.52
C ASN A 321 33.50 0.58 -30.19
N LEU A 322 33.27 0.85 -28.91
CA LEU A 322 32.24 1.79 -28.44
C LEU A 322 32.66 3.27 -28.58
N GLY A 323 33.91 3.54 -29.01
CA GLY A 323 34.50 4.88 -29.05
C GLY A 323 34.73 5.46 -27.65
N LEU A 324 34.98 4.59 -26.68
CA LEU A 324 35.13 4.89 -25.26
C LEU A 324 36.56 4.52 -24.84
N THR A 325 37.25 5.42 -24.14
CA THR A 325 38.61 5.17 -23.66
C THR A 325 38.55 4.82 -22.17
N PRO A 326 38.63 3.52 -21.80
CA PRO A 326 38.67 3.13 -20.39
C PRO A 326 40.02 3.52 -19.77
N THR A 327 39.98 4.02 -18.53
CA THR A 327 41.16 4.30 -17.71
C THR A 327 41.06 3.52 -16.42
N SER A 328 41.99 2.59 -16.18
CA SER A 328 42.00 1.76 -14.96
C SER A 328 42.79 2.39 -13.81
N ASP A 329 42.23 2.30 -12.61
CA ASP A 329 42.89 2.59 -11.32
C ASP A 329 42.55 1.44 -10.34
N GLY A 330 43.45 0.45 -10.27
CA GLY A 330 43.29 -0.72 -9.41
C GLY A 330 42.16 -1.68 -9.84
N GLN A 331 41.04 -1.67 -9.12
CA GLN A 331 39.84 -2.45 -9.44
C GLN A 331 38.76 -1.62 -10.14
N LEU A 332 38.96 -0.32 -10.27
CA LEU A 332 38.01 0.61 -10.87
C LEU A 332 38.47 0.99 -12.27
N ILE A 333 37.59 0.85 -13.25
CA ILE A 333 37.80 1.33 -14.62
C ILE A 333 36.81 2.47 -14.85
N ARG A 334 37.33 3.66 -15.17
CA ARG A 334 36.54 4.84 -15.50
C ARG A 334 36.48 5.04 -17.00
N ILE A 335 35.30 5.35 -17.52
CA ILE A 335 35.05 5.62 -18.92
C ILE A 335 34.41 6.99 -19.03
N ILE A 336 35.06 7.92 -19.72
CA ILE A 336 34.57 9.29 -19.91
C ILE A 336 34.00 9.41 -21.32
N LEU A 337 32.74 9.83 -21.42
CA LEU A 337 32.07 10.07 -22.69
C LEU A 337 32.58 11.38 -23.33
N PRO A 338 33.10 11.35 -24.56
CA PRO A 338 33.50 12.55 -25.27
C PRO A 338 32.30 13.42 -25.65
N LEU A 339 32.54 14.72 -25.86
CA LEU A 339 31.53 15.67 -26.36
C LEU A 339 31.03 15.25 -27.75
N LEU A 340 29.77 15.57 -28.07
CA LEU A 340 29.12 15.24 -29.36
C LEU A 340 29.75 16.03 -30.53
N THR A 341 30.89 15.54 -31.03
CA THR A 341 31.56 16.05 -32.23
C THR A 341 30.81 15.64 -33.50
N GLU A 342 31.14 16.28 -34.64
CA GLU A 342 30.58 15.92 -35.95
C GLU A 342 30.89 14.46 -36.34
N GLU A 343 32.07 13.96 -35.97
CA GLU A 343 32.46 12.55 -36.16
C GLU A 343 31.63 11.60 -35.29
N ARG A 344 31.37 11.94 -34.02
CA ARG A 344 30.55 11.10 -33.12
C ARG A 344 29.09 11.03 -33.56
N ARG A 345 28.55 12.10 -34.15
CA ARG A 345 27.22 12.08 -34.78
C ARG A 345 27.15 11.11 -35.96
N LYS A 346 28.18 11.11 -36.83
CA LYS A 346 28.28 10.14 -37.94
C LYS A 346 28.35 8.69 -37.42
N GLU A 347 28.99 8.45 -36.28
CA GLU A 347 29.00 7.13 -35.63
C GLU A 347 27.63 6.73 -35.05
N LEU A 348 26.93 7.65 -34.36
CA LEU A 348 25.59 7.38 -33.81
C LEU A 348 24.58 7.08 -34.92
N VAL A 349 24.68 7.74 -36.07
CA VAL A 349 23.88 7.44 -37.26
C VAL A 349 24.21 6.03 -37.78
N LYS A 350 25.50 5.63 -37.83
CA LYS A 350 25.89 4.25 -38.20
C LYS A 350 25.33 3.21 -37.23
N PHE A 351 25.30 3.49 -35.92
CA PHE A 351 24.72 2.59 -34.92
C PHE A 351 23.19 2.48 -35.06
N ALA A 352 22.49 3.59 -35.33
CA ALA A 352 21.06 3.57 -35.62
C ALA A 352 20.75 2.66 -36.82
N TYR A 353 21.48 2.79 -37.93
CA TYR A 353 21.34 1.89 -39.08
C TYR A 353 21.65 0.43 -38.73
N LYS A 354 22.64 0.17 -37.88
CA LYS A 354 22.99 -1.19 -37.43
C LYS A 354 21.87 -1.83 -36.60
N TYR A 355 21.27 -1.10 -35.65
CA TYR A 355 20.13 -1.59 -34.87
C TYR A 355 18.90 -1.81 -35.74
N GLY A 356 18.66 -0.92 -36.69
CA GLY A 356 17.64 -1.08 -37.73
C GLY A 356 17.79 -2.38 -38.52
N GLU A 357 18.99 -2.67 -39.03
CA GLU A 357 19.23 -3.89 -39.81
C GLU A 357 19.14 -5.15 -38.93
N ASN A 358 19.59 -5.11 -37.67
CA ASN A 358 19.43 -6.22 -36.72
C ASN A 358 17.94 -6.54 -36.48
N ALA A 359 17.10 -5.52 -36.31
CA ALA A 359 15.66 -5.69 -36.16
C ALA A 359 15.02 -6.26 -37.44
N LYS A 360 15.48 -5.83 -38.63
CA LYS A 360 15.04 -6.41 -39.92
C LYS A 360 15.48 -7.88 -40.08
N ILE A 361 16.69 -8.23 -39.64
CA ILE A 361 17.16 -9.62 -39.63
C ILE A 361 16.28 -10.47 -38.69
N ALA A 362 15.94 -9.95 -37.50
CA ALA A 362 15.03 -10.63 -36.58
C ALA A 362 13.64 -10.85 -37.21
N LEU A 363 13.08 -9.86 -37.93
CA LEU A 363 11.83 -10.04 -38.68
C LEU A 363 11.96 -11.13 -39.78
N ARG A 364 13.08 -11.16 -40.51
CA ARG A 364 13.34 -12.20 -41.54
C ARG A 364 13.40 -13.60 -40.93
N ASN A 365 13.98 -13.74 -39.73
CA ASN A 365 14.04 -15.01 -39.00
C ASN A 365 12.65 -15.43 -38.49
N ILE A 366 11.88 -14.51 -37.88
CA ILE A 366 10.51 -14.78 -37.44
C ILE A 366 9.62 -15.22 -38.61
N ARG A 367 9.76 -14.57 -39.78
CA ARG A 367 9.08 -14.96 -41.02
C ARG A 367 9.49 -16.37 -41.47
N ARG A 368 10.78 -16.68 -41.44
CA ARG A 368 11.31 -17.99 -41.82
C ARG A 368 10.74 -19.09 -40.91
N ASP A 369 10.77 -18.88 -39.60
CA ASP A 369 10.25 -19.83 -38.62
C ASP A 369 8.74 -20.06 -38.81
N GLY A 370 7.98 -18.99 -39.05
CA GLY A 370 6.56 -19.08 -39.40
C GLY A 370 6.31 -19.90 -40.68
N ASN A 371 7.12 -19.69 -41.72
CA ASN A 371 7.00 -20.45 -42.97
C ASN A 371 7.47 -21.91 -42.85
N GLU A 372 8.44 -22.22 -41.98
CA GLU A 372 8.84 -23.60 -41.68
C GLU A 372 7.74 -24.33 -40.89
N GLU A 373 7.07 -23.64 -39.97
CA GLU A 373 5.93 -24.16 -39.22
C GLU A 373 4.72 -24.42 -40.15
N LEU A 374 4.42 -23.51 -41.08
CA LEU A 374 3.39 -23.72 -42.10
C LEU A 374 3.70 -24.94 -42.99
N LYS A 375 4.96 -25.11 -43.45
CA LYS A 375 5.36 -26.29 -44.23
C LYS A 375 5.23 -27.60 -43.47
N LYS A 376 5.46 -27.57 -42.15
CA LYS A 376 5.29 -28.74 -41.28
C LYS A 376 3.81 -29.12 -41.16
N LEU A 377 2.94 -28.12 -41.00
CA LEU A 377 1.49 -28.31 -40.95
C LEU A 377 0.93 -28.83 -42.28
N GLU A 378 1.45 -28.40 -43.43
CA GLU A 378 1.09 -28.94 -44.75
C GLU A 378 1.49 -30.43 -44.86
N LYS A 379 2.72 -30.78 -44.44
CA LYS A 379 3.22 -32.17 -44.47
C LYS A 379 2.46 -33.12 -43.56
N GLU A 380 1.95 -32.61 -42.44
CA GLU A 380 1.18 -33.38 -41.46
C GLU A 380 -0.34 -33.37 -41.77
N ASN A 381 -0.73 -32.88 -42.97
CA ASN A 381 -2.11 -32.75 -43.45
C ASN A 381 -3.05 -31.90 -42.54
N PHE A 382 -2.49 -30.98 -41.75
CA PHE A 382 -3.27 -30.07 -40.91
C PHE A 382 -3.81 -28.85 -41.66
N ILE A 383 -3.19 -28.49 -42.79
CA ILE A 383 -3.64 -27.42 -43.69
C ILE A 383 -3.53 -27.87 -45.16
N THR A 384 -4.39 -27.35 -46.03
CA THR A 384 -4.36 -27.63 -47.48
C THR A 384 -3.28 -26.81 -48.20
N LYS A 385 -2.92 -27.21 -49.43
CA LYS A 385 -1.96 -26.47 -50.27
C LYS A 385 -2.39 -25.03 -50.54
N ASP A 386 -3.68 -24.81 -50.74
CA ASP A 386 -4.24 -23.47 -50.99
C ASP A 386 -4.22 -22.62 -49.72
N GLU A 387 -4.49 -23.21 -48.54
CA GLU A 387 -4.36 -22.53 -47.25
C GLU A 387 -2.90 -22.19 -46.91
N HIS A 388 -1.96 -23.10 -47.18
CA HIS A 388 -0.53 -22.82 -47.03
C HIS A 388 -0.09 -21.63 -47.88
N HIS A 389 -0.56 -21.55 -49.13
CA HIS A 389 -0.25 -20.42 -50.01
C HIS A 389 -0.79 -19.09 -49.46
N ASN A 390 -2.06 -19.07 -49.04
CA ASN A 390 -2.70 -17.87 -48.48
C ASN A 390 -2.03 -17.40 -47.17
N LEU A 391 -1.73 -18.33 -46.25
CA LEU A 391 -1.09 -18.01 -44.96
C LEU A 391 0.37 -17.57 -45.15
N SER A 392 1.07 -18.10 -46.16
CA SER A 392 2.41 -17.64 -46.53
C SER A 392 2.40 -16.23 -47.11
N GLU A 393 1.38 -15.87 -47.91
CA GLU A 393 1.21 -14.50 -48.39
C GLU A 393 0.90 -13.51 -47.26
N GLU A 394 0.02 -13.88 -46.33
CA GLU A 394 -0.30 -13.05 -45.16
C GLU A 394 0.92 -12.83 -44.26
N THR A 395 1.74 -13.87 -44.07
CA THR A 395 3.01 -13.79 -43.33
C THR A 395 3.99 -12.82 -44.01
N GLN A 396 4.02 -12.81 -45.34
CA GLN A 396 4.83 -11.86 -46.11
C GLN A 396 4.31 -10.41 -45.97
N LYS A 397 2.98 -10.20 -46.05
CA LYS A 397 2.37 -8.87 -45.86
C LYS A 397 2.66 -8.30 -44.48
N LEU A 398 2.53 -9.11 -43.42
CA LEU A 398 2.83 -8.70 -42.05
C LEU A 398 4.32 -8.34 -41.87
N THR A 399 5.22 -9.10 -42.50
CA THR A 399 6.66 -8.80 -42.45
C THR A 399 6.99 -7.46 -43.11
N ASN A 400 6.35 -7.16 -44.24
CA ASN A 400 6.53 -5.87 -44.93
C ASN A 400 6.02 -4.71 -44.05
N GLU A 401 4.82 -4.85 -43.45
CA GLU A 401 4.25 -3.82 -42.56
C GLU A 401 5.18 -3.44 -41.41
N TYR A 402 5.80 -4.44 -40.74
CA TYR A 402 6.72 -4.18 -39.64
C TYR A 402 8.09 -3.68 -40.12
N SER A 403 8.54 -4.07 -41.32
CA SER A 403 9.75 -3.50 -41.92
C SER A 403 9.59 -2.00 -42.18
N ASP A 404 8.43 -1.58 -42.68
CA ASP A 404 8.13 -0.16 -42.92
C ASP A 404 8.09 0.64 -41.61
N LYS A 405 7.57 0.04 -40.52
CA LYS A 405 7.57 0.66 -39.18
C LYS A 405 8.98 0.85 -38.63
N ILE A 406 9.89 -0.10 -38.87
CA ILE A 406 11.31 0.03 -38.50
C ILE A 406 11.92 1.20 -39.26
N ASP A 407 11.70 1.28 -40.57
CA ASP A 407 12.25 2.36 -41.39
C ASP A 407 11.74 3.74 -40.95
N ALA A 408 10.45 3.86 -40.65
CA ALA A 408 9.87 5.10 -40.12
C ALA A 408 10.50 5.53 -38.77
N GLN A 409 10.76 4.59 -37.86
CA GLN A 409 11.41 4.89 -36.58
C GLN A 409 12.88 5.31 -36.75
N LEU A 410 13.61 4.67 -37.67
CA LEU A 410 14.99 5.04 -37.98
C LEU A 410 15.07 6.44 -38.56
N THR A 411 14.23 6.78 -39.54
CA THR A 411 14.18 8.12 -40.13
C THR A 411 13.90 9.19 -39.08
N ASN A 412 12.95 8.95 -38.16
CA ASN A 412 12.62 9.90 -37.09
C ASN A 412 13.80 10.16 -36.14
N ILE A 413 14.57 9.12 -35.80
CA ILE A 413 15.73 9.27 -34.90
C ILE A 413 16.94 9.87 -35.60
N ILE A 414 17.20 9.50 -36.85
CA ILE A 414 18.28 10.10 -37.65
C ILE A 414 18.02 11.60 -37.81
N ASN A 415 16.78 11.99 -38.13
CA ASN A 415 16.39 13.40 -38.20
C ASN A 415 16.59 14.12 -36.86
N MET A 416 16.31 13.48 -35.71
CA MET A 416 16.59 14.06 -34.39
C MET A 416 18.08 14.20 -34.08
N ILE A 417 18.93 13.27 -34.55
CA ILE A 417 20.39 13.36 -34.39
C ILE A 417 20.96 14.54 -35.22
N ASP A 418 20.37 14.81 -36.38
CA ASP A 418 20.76 15.92 -37.28
C ASP A 418 20.25 17.31 -36.82
N ILE A 419 19.12 17.40 -36.10
CA ILE A 419 18.53 18.67 -35.61
C ILE A 419 19.43 19.41 -34.60
N PHE A 420 20.41 18.74 -33.97
CA PHE A 420 21.36 19.37 -33.04
C PHE A 420 22.46 20.22 -33.71
N LYS A 421 22.23 20.74 -34.92
CA LYS A 421 23.22 21.55 -35.67
C LYS A 421 23.44 22.97 -35.14
N GLU A 422 22.58 23.52 -34.28
CA GLU A 422 22.74 24.89 -33.78
C GLU A 422 22.29 25.05 -32.33
N VAL A 423 23.21 24.88 -31.37
CA VAL A 423 23.23 25.70 -30.13
C VAL A 423 24.69 25.82 -29.70
N ASP A 424 25.36 26.88 -30.15
CA ASP A 424 26.70 27.26 -29.72
C ASP A 424 26.60 27.93 -28.33
N CYS A 425 26.91 27.18 -27.27
CA CYS A 425 26.97 27.69 -25.89
C CYS A 425 28.41 28.07 -25.48
N THR A 426 29.18 28.69 -26.36
CA THR A 426 30.57 29.08 -26.09
C THR A 426 30.74 30.33 -25.19
N ASN A 427 29.70 30.83 -24.53
CA ASN A 427 29.80 32.08 -23.76
C ASN A 427 29.17 32.07 -22.36
N ILE A 428 29.40 31.02 -21.57
CA ILE A 428 29.21 31.09 -20.11
C ILE A 428 30.45 30.52 -19.41
N GLN A 429 31.24 31.42 -18.80
CA GLN A 429 32.38 31.06 -17.94
C GLN A 429 31.90 30.31 -16.68
N PRO A 430 32.61 29.25 -16.23
CA PRO A 430 32.33 28.61 -14.95
C PRO A 430 33.04 29.35 -13.81
N LEU A 431 32.29 29.91 -12.87
CA LEU A 431 32.82 30.32 -11.56
C LEU A 431 32.95 29.08 -10.67
N THR A 432 34.19 28.80 -10.26
CA THR A 432 34.60 27.77 -9.31
C THR A 432 34.64 28.35 -7.89
N SER A 433 34.54 27.44 -6.90
CA SER A 433 34.83 27.61 -5.45
C SER A 433 33.69 28.00 -4.48
N VAL A 434 32.86 27.01 -4.11
CA VAL A 434 32.07 27.04 -2.84
C VAL A 434 32.83 26.34 -1.69
N CYS A 435 33.91 25.61 -1.99
CA CYS A 435 34.70 24.90 -0.98
C CYS A 435 35.75 25.77 -0.27
N GLU A 436 36.22 26.87 -0.84
CA GLU A 436 37.22 27.73 -0.19
C GLU A 436 36.62 28.67 0.87
N MET A 437 35.31 28.93 0.80
CA MET A 437 34.62 29.82 1.75
C MET A 437 34.37 29.14 3.12
N HIS A 438 34.13 27.82 3.13
CA HIS A 438 33.89 27.05 4.36
C HIS A 438 35.17 26.72 5.16
N GLN A 439 36.34 26.79 4.51
CA GLN A 439 37.62 26.59 5.19
C GLN A 439 38.08 27.90 5.87
N ARG A 440 37.97 29.04 5.18
CA ARG A 440 38.30 30.37 5.75
C ARG A 440 37.40 30.76 6.94
N MET A 441 36.10 30.45 6.88
CA MET A 441 35.19 30.72 7.99
C MET A 441 35.50 29.91 9.25
N ARG A 442 36.14 28.73 9.13
CA ARG A 442 36.55 27.94 10.30
C ARG A 442 37.84 28.45 10.93
N ASP A 443 38.77 28.94 10.11
CA ASP A 443 40.06 29.43 10.58
C ASP A 443 39.94 30.83 11.23
N ASP A 444 38.98 31.66 10.79
CA ASP A 444 38.75 32.99 11.37
C ASP A 444 38.02 32.97 12.74
N ILE A 445 37.28 31.89 13.05
CA ILE A 445 36.53 31.75 14.31
C ILE A 445 37.43 31.39 15.51
N VAL A 446 38.63 30.86 15.27
CA VAL A 446 39.57 30.48 16.34
C VAL A 446 40.47 31.65 16.78
N ALA A 447 40.50 32.76 16.04
CA ALA A 447 41.45 33.86 16.25
C ALA A 447 40.95 35.02 17.16
N TYR A 448 39.69 35.04 17.60
CA TYR A 448 39.11 36.17 18.35
C TYR A 448 38.54 35.79 19.73
N GLY A 449 39.20 34.85 20.40
CA GLY A 449 38.91 34.47 21.78
C GLY A 449 39.75 35.19 22.82
N ASP A 450 39.81 36.54 22.79
CA ASP A 450 40.09 37.36 23.98
C ASP A 450 40.05 38.84 23.60
N ILE A 451 39.13 39.60 24.22
CA ILE A 451 39.28 41.02 24.63
C ILE A 451 37.95 41.43 25.30
N SER A 452 38.06 41.76 26.58
CA SER A 452 37.01 42.15 27.52
C SER A 452 36.53 43.61 27.39
N GLU A 453 35.24 43.81 27.68
CA GLU A 453 34.55 44.90 28.39
C GLU A 453 34.79 46.41 28.10
N GLN A 454 35.78 46.85 27.31
CA GLN A 454 36.06 48.30 27.17
C GLN A 454 35.67 48.95 25.84
N LEU A 455 35.12 48.21 24.87
CA LEU A 455 34.78 48.80 23.55
C LEU A 455 33.31 49.26 23.38
N PHE A 456 32.44 49.09 24.37
CA PHE A 456 30.99 49.34 24.19
C PHE A 456 30.51 50.79 24.43
N ALA A 457 31.42 51.73 24.69
CA ALA A 457 31.02 53.11 25.01
C ALA A 457 31.14 54.11 23.84
N ILE A 458 31.72 53.75 22.70
CA ILE A 458 31.96 54.72 21.62
C ILE A 458 31.82 54.01 20.27
N LEU A 459 30.67 54.19 19.60
CA LEU A 459 30.51 54.34 18.14
C LEU A 459 29.04 54.06 17.72
N PRO A 460 28.29 55.07 17.22
CA PRO A 460 27.00 54.88 16.59
C PRO A 460 27.20 54.69 15.06
N THR A 461 27.51 53.48 14.61
CA THR A 461 27.56 53.14 13.16
C THR A 461 27.25 51.66 12.92
N GLU A 462 26.94 51.28 11.67
CA GLU A 462 26.53 49.95 11.15
C GLU A 462 27.23 48.71 11.77
N LYS A 463 28.42 48.86 12.34
CA LYS A 463 29.11 47.80 13.11
C LYS A 463 28.37 47.39 14.39
N GLY A 464 27.58 48.27 14.99
CA GLY A 464 26.67 47.94 16.11
C GLY A 464 25.45 47.12 15.68
N GLN A 465 25.05 47.21 14.41
CA GLN A 465 24.04 46.34 13.80
C GLN A 465 24.63 44.95 13.57
N ILE A 466 25.83 44.88 12.98
CA ILE A 466 26.56 43.62 12.75
C ILE A 466 26.86 42.89 14.08
N ALA A 467 27.20 43.62 15.16
CA ALA A 467 27.40 43.01 16.48
C ALA A 467 26.09 42.50 17.12
N ARG A 468 24.93 43.10 16.80
CA ARG A 468 23.60 42.59 17.20
C ARG A 468 23.21 41.37 16.36
N ASP A 469 23.49 41.40 15.06
CA ASP A 469 23.23 40.28 14.13
C ASP A 469 24.13 39.07 14.44
N ILE A 470 25.36 39.29 14.90
CA ILE A 470 26.24 38.23 15.41
C ILE A 470 25.73 37.69 16.76
N LYS A 471 25.13 38.52 17.62
CA LYS A 471 24.46 38.05 18.85
C LYS A 471 23.23 37.19 18.54
N CYS A 472 22.52 37.45 17.44
CA CYS A 472 21.45 36.61 16.92
C CYS A 472 21.94 35.25 16.37
N TYR A 473 23.22 35.10 16.05
CA TYR A 473 23.82 33.82 15.63
C TYR A 473 24.34 32.96 16.78
N VAL A 474 24.38 33.48 18.01
CA VAL A 474 24.94 32.79 19.19
C VAL A 474 23.88 32.52 20.28
N VAL A 475 22.66 33.04 20.14
CA VAL A 475 21.52 32.76 21.04
C VAL A 475 20.46 31.96 20.27
N PRO A 476 20.13 30.72 20.66
CA PRO A 476 19.04 29.97 20.04
C PRO A 476 17.75 30.79 20.08
N LYS A 477 17.00 30.81 18.97
CA LYS A 477 15.64 31.38 18.98
C LYS A 477 14.84 30.61 20.04
N VAL A 478 14.10 31.31 20.91
CA VAL A 478 13.44 30.71 22.10
C VAL A 478 12.58 29.46 21.77
N VAL A 479 12.05 29.37 20.56
CA VAL A 479 11.26 28.22 20.04
C VAL A 479 12.09 26.95 19.77
N GLU A 480 13.40 27.06 19.60
CA GLU A 480 14.32 25.96 19.31
C GLU A 480 14.80 25.23 20.58
N LEU A 481 14.59 25.84 21.76
CA LEU A 481 14.93 25.23 23.04
C LEU A 481 14.22 23.88 23.21
N THR A 482 14.89 22.93 23.86
CA THR A 482 14.23 21.72 24.39
C THR A 482 13.30 22.10 25.54
N ILE A 483 12.33 21.24 25.88
CA ILE A 483 11.45 21.48 27.05
C ILE A 483 12.30 21.63 28.31
N THR A 484 13.30 20.75 28.47
CA THR A 484 14.22 20.79 29.60
C THR A 484 14.98 22.13 29.69
N GLN A 485 15.44 22.68 28.57
CA GLN A 485 16.09 23.99 28.53
C GLN A 485 15.11 25.14 28.81
N ALA A 486 13.91 25.10 28.23
CA ALA A 486 12.90 26.14 28.45
C ALA A 486 12.42 26.18 29.91
N LEU A 487 12.14 25.03 30.53
CA LEU A 487 11.79 24.96 31.95
C LEU A 487 12.88 25.58 32.85
N LYS A 488 14.15 25.33 32.53
CA LYS A 488 15.28 25.94 33.25
C LYS A 488 15.32 27.46 33.05
N ALA A 489 15.15 27.93 31.81
CA ALA A 489 15.16 29.35 31.47
C ALA A 489 13.98 30.12 32.09
N LEU A 490 12.77 29.55 32.07
CA LEU A 490 11.58 30.10 32.72
C LEU A 490 11.78 30.20 34.24
N LYS A 491 12.35 29.16 34.87
CA LYS A 491 12.68 29.17 36.30
C LYS A 491 13.72 30.25 36.64
N ASN A 492 14.69 30.47 35.77
CA ASN A 492 15.71 31.51 35.90
C ASN A 492 15.18 32.92 35.58
N LYS A 493 13.97 33.02 35.01
CA LYS A 493 13.34 34.25 34.53
C LYS A 493 14.12 34.91 33.39
N ASP A 494 14.75 34.09 32.55
CA ASP A 494 15.44 34.55 31.34
C ASP A 494 14.44 35.09 30.30
N PHE A 495 13.22 34.54 30.30
CA PHE A 495 12.02 35.02 29.61
C PHE A 495 10.77 34.49 30.36
N THR A 496 9.60 34.98 29.97
CA THR A 496 8.29 34.59 30.51
C THR A 496 7.62 33.50 29.67
N SER A 497 6.70 32.73 30.26
CA SER A 497 5.88 31.77 29.54
C SER A 497 4.98 32.45 28.51
N THR A 498 4.51 33.68 28.78
CA THR A 498 3.79 34.48 27.80
C THR A 498 4.65 34.77 26.57
N GLU A 499 5.92 35.16 26.74
CA GLU A 499 6.86 35.39 25.63
C GLU A 499 7.15 34.09 24.85
N LEU A 500 7.40 32.97 25.53
CA LEU A 500 7.59 31.66 24.89
C LEU A 500 6.36 31.24 24.06
N THR A 501 5.17 31.36 24.65
CA THR A 501 3.90 31.00 23.99
C THR A 501 3.65 31.89 22.77
N THR A 502 3.89 33.21 22.91
CA THR A 502 3.77 34.18 21.81
C THR A 502 4.71 33.83 20.68
N ALA A 503 5.97 33.47 20.98
CA ALA A 503 6.95 33.09 19.97
C ALA A 503 6.51 31.87 19.16
N HIS A 504 5.93 30.84 19.79
CA HIS A 504 5.39 29.68 19.07
C HIS A 504 4.15 30.02 18.23
N ILE A 505 3.25 30.89 18.72
CA ILE A 505 2.08 31.37 17.95
C ILE A 505 2.50 32.14 16.70
N GLU A 506 3.58 32.92 16.78
CA GLU A 506 4.15 33.60 15.62
C GLU A 506 4.68 32.61 14.58
N GLU A 507 5.37 31.54 15.01
CA GLU A 507 5.83 30.49 14.09
C GLU A 507 4.67 29.72 13.46
N MET A 508 3.63 29.41 14.23
CA MET A 508 2.39 28.83 13.70
C MET A 508 1.81 29.68 12.57
N SER A 509 1.85 31.01 12.73
CA SER A 509 1.32 31.95 11.73
C SER A 509 2.18 32.04 10.47
N LYS A 510 3.51 31.89 10.59
CA LYS A 510 4.46 31.96 9.46
C LYS A 510 4.46 30.70 8.59
N GLN A 511 4.12 29.55 9.16
CA GLN A 511 4.21 28.24 8.51
C GLN A 511 2.82 27.56 8.38
N ARG A 512 1.75 28.36 8.20
CA ARG A 512 0.36 27.87 8.09
C ARG A 512 0.17 26.91 6.91
N GLU A 513 0.98 27.01 5.87
CA GLU A 513 0.99 26.12 4.72
C GLU A 513 1.29 24.66 5.06
N LEU A 514 1.93 24.39 6.22
CA LEU A 514 2.12 23.02 6.71
C LEU A 514 0.80 22.35 7.10
N ASN A 515 -0.26 23.13 7.35
CA ASN A 515 -1.59 22.69 7.76
C ASN A 515 -1.56 21.80 9.02
N ALA A 516 -0.64 22.08 9.94
CA ALA A 516 -0.40 21.26 11.14
C ALA A 516 -1.51 21.32 12.19
N TYR A 517 -2.36 22.36 12.18
CA TYR A 517 -3.45 22.57 13.14
C TYR A 517 -4.81 22.68 12.43
N ILE A 518 -5.85 22.09 13.03
CA ILE A 518 -7.26 22.25 12.62
C ILE A 518 -7.93 23.38 13.40
N THR A 519 -7.69 23.44 14.71
CA THR A 519 -8.31 24.43 15.61
C THR A 519 -7.23 25.06 16.46
N GLU A 520 -7.02 26.35 16.32
CA GLU A 520 -6.03 27.09 17.13
C GLU A 520 -6.72 27.67 18.37
N THR A 521 -6.02 27.67 19.50
CA THR A 521 -6.53 28.17 20.79
C THR A 521 -5.73 29.36 21.30
N ILE A 522 -5.36 30.27 20.39
CA ILE A 522 -4.44 31.41 20.62
C ILE A 522 -4.79 32.20 21.88
N GLU A 523 -6.04 32.67 22.01
CA GLU A 523 -6.46 33.49 23.15
C GLU A 523 -6.33 32.74 24.48
N SER A 524 -6.80 31.49 24.53
CA SER A 524 -6.67 30.64 25.72
C SER A 524 -5.21 30.30 26.03
N ALA A 525 -4.36 30.11 25.01
CA ALA A 525 -2.96 29.80 25.20
C ALA A 525 -2.20 30.98 25.83
N LEU A 526 -2.45 32.21 25.35
CA LEU A 526 -1.86 33.43 25.92
C LEU A 526 -2.32 33.66 27.36
N GLU A 527 -3.60 33.41 27.67
CA GLU A 527 -4.09 33.54 29.05
C GLU A 527 -3.46 32.50 29.98
N GLN A 528 -3.31 31.26 29.51
CA GLN A 528 -2.56 30.23 30.26
C GLN A 528 -1.09 30.61 30.45
N GLY A 529 -0.46 31.28 29.47
CA GLY A 529 0.89 31.83 29.59
C GLY A 529 1.03 32.83 30.74
N LYS A 530 0.07 33.75 30.88
CA LYS A 530 0.04 34.71 32.01
C LYS A 530 -0.16 34.00 33.35
N ILE A 531 -1.00 32.96 33.40
CA ILE A 531 -1.20 32.15 34.60
C ILE A 531 0.10 31.43 34.97
N ALA A 532 0.82 30.89 33.99
CA ALA A 532 2.11 30.26 34.21
C ALA A 532 3.15 31.25 34.76
N ASP A 533 3.19 32.48 34.25
CA ASP A 533 4.05 33.55 34.77
C ASP A 533 3.75 33.85 36.25
N GLN A 534 2.47 33.93 36.61
CA GLN A 534 2.06 34.09 38.02
C GLN A 534 2.49 32.91 38.89
N ASN A 535 2.39 31.68 38.38
CA ASN A 535 2.84 30.48 39.10
C ASN A 535 4.35 30.49 39.35
N TYR A 536 5.16 30.90 38.37
CA TYR A 536 6.60 31.09 38.56
C TYR A 536 6.90 32.18 39.61
N LEU A 537 6.19 33.31 39.58
CA LEU A 537 6.36 34.38 40.57
C LEU A 537 6.01 33.93 42.00
N GLN A 538 5.01 33.06 42.15
CA GLN A 538 4.54 32.55 43.43
C GLN A 538 5.29 31.29 43.92
N GLY A 539 6.27 30.79 43.15
CA GLY A 539 6.98 29.55 43.47
C GLY A 539 6.10 28.29 43.39
N ARG A 540 5.05 28.31 42.56
CA ARG A 540 4.07 27.23 42.36
C ARG A 540 4.21 26.55 40.98
N ALA A 541 5.35 26.71 40.32
CA ALA A 541 5.58 26.12 39.01
C ALA A 541 5.44 24.59 39.05
N ARG A 542 4.58 24.06 38.17
CA ARG A 542 4.33 22.64 37.96
C ARG A 542 5.37 22.01 37.01
N PRO A 543 5.41 20.67 36.85
CA PRO A 543 6.47 19.99 36.09
C PRO A 543 6.64 20.42 34.62
N LEU A 544 5.56 20.84 33.97
CA LEU A 544 5.53 21.34 32.59
C LEU A 544 5.05 22.80 32.53
N GLU A 545 5.20 23.58 33.61
CA GLU A 545 4.66 24.93 33.71
C GLU A 545 5.09 25.82 32.54
N GLY A 546 4.09 26.26 31.78
CA GLY A 546 4.27 27.25 30.74
C GLY A 546 4.79 26.71 29.41
N ILE A 547 4.80 25.38 29.23
CA ILE A 547 5.34 24.73 28.03
C ILE A 547 4.26 24.61 26.93
N PRO A 548 4.47 25.17 25.73
CA PRO A 548 3.51 25.10 24.63
C PRO A 548 3.46 23.74 23.93
N ILE A 549 2.26 23.16 23.84
CA ILE A 549 2.00 21.79 23.40
C ILE A 549 0.88 21.76 22.35
N ALA A 550 1.06 20.96 21.31
CA ALA A 550 0.01 20.64 20.35
C ALA A 550 -0.76 19.38 20.79
N VAL A 551 -2.07 19.32 20.56
CA VAL A 551 -2.89 18.16 20.96
C VAL A 551 -3.55 17.57 19.73
N LYS A 552 -3.22 16.33 19.34
CA LYS A 552 -3.89 15.66 18.20
C LYS A 552 -5.41 15.77 18.32
N ASP A 553 -6.10 16.07 17.21
CA ASP A 553 -7.54 16.30 17.20
C ASP A 553 -8.42 15.05 17.38
N LEU A 554 -7.87 14.03 18.05
CA LEU A 554 -8.55 12.83 18.52
C LEU A 554 -8.88 12.90 20.01
N PHE A 555 -8.16 13.72 20.77
CA PHE A 555 -8.40 13.94 22.20
C PHE A 555 -9.51 14.98 22.38
N CYS A 556 -10.58 14.58 23.07
CA CYS A 556 -11.65 15.49 23.43
C CYS A 556 -11.12 16.53 24.43
N THR A 557 -11.33 17.79 24.12
CA THR A 557 -10.89 18.94 24.90
C THR A 557 -12.10 19.78 25.27
N LYS A 558 -12.32 20.01 26.56
CA LYS A 558 -13.59 20.58 27.05
C LYS A 558 -13.77 21.99 26.49
N GLY A 559 -14.86 22.21 25.76
CA GLY A 559 -15.16 23.53 25.18
C GLY A 559 -14.33 23.91 23.94
N VAL A 560 -13.49 23.00 23.44
CA VAL A 560 -12.66 23.22 22.24
C VAL A 560 -13.06 22.21 21.16
N LEU A 561 -13.30 22.70 19.94
CA LEU A 561 -13.74 21.88 18.80
C LEU A 561 -12.85 20.64 18.64
N THR A 562 -13.46 19.46 18.53
CA THR A 562 -12.76 18.18 18.33
C THR A 562 -13.39 17.43 17.16
N THR A 563 -12.66 17.27 16.06
CA THR A 563 -13.25 16.83 14.78
C THR A 563 -12.77 15.45 14.33
N ALA A 564 -11.71 14.91 14.92
CA ALA A 564 -11.01 13.73 14.41
C ALA A 564 -10.63 13.87 12.92
N ALA A 565 -10.35 15.09 12.48
CA ALA A 565 -10.12 15.46 11.08
C ALA A 565 -11.23 15.03 10.11
N SER A 566 -12.48 14.93 10.59
CA SER A 566 -13.62 14.44 9.83
C SER A 566 -14.73 15.47 9.71
N ARG A 567 -15.43 15.46 8.58
CA ARG A 567 -16.70 16.18 8.42
C ARG A 567 -17.76 15.70 9.41
N MET A 568 -17.72 14.43 9.82
CA MET A 568 -18.67 13.84 10.77
C MET A 568 -18.71 14.60 12.11
N LEU A 569 -17.59 15.21 12.53
CA LEU A 569 -17.46 15.91 13.81
C LEU A 569 -17.02 17.36 13.64
N SER A 570 -17.23 17.96 12.45
CA SER A 570 -16.76 19.32 12.15
C SER A 570 -17.37 20.42 13.03
N ASN A 571 -18.41 20.09 13.80
CA ASN A 571 -19.11 20.98 14.74
C ASN A 571 -19.15 20.42 16.18
N PHE A 572 -18.39 19.36 16.50
CA PHE A 572 -18.45 18.72 17.81
C PHE A 572 -17.57 19.43 18.84
N ILE A 573 -18.19 20.11 19.80
CA ILE A 573 -17.54 20.70 20.97
C ILE A 573 -17.77 19.77 22.18
N PRO A 574 -16.75 19.03 22.65
CA PRO A 574 -16.93 18.08 23.75
C PRO A 574 -17.29 18.78 25.07
N PRO A 575 -18.25 18.26 25.84
CA PRO A 575 -18.57 18.78 27.17
C PRO A 575 -17.64 18.25 28.27
N TYR A 576 -16.63 17.45 27.91
CA TYR A 576 -15.70 16.79 28.82
C TYR A 576 -14.25 16.85 28.29
N GLU A 577 -13.30 16.64 29.19
CA GLU A 577 -11.86 16.62 28.91
C GLU A 577 -11.37 15.16 28.85
N SER A 578 -10.46 14.85 27.94
CA SER A 578 -9.75 13.56 27.94
C SER A 578 -8.82 13.49 29.14
N THR A 579 -8.64 12.31 29.73
CA THR A 579 -7.80 12.20 30.93
C THR A 579 -6.34 12.55 30.62
N VAL A 580 -5.86 12.25 29.42
CA VAL A 580 -4.48 12.54 29.01
C VAL A 580 -4.26 14.05 28.84
N SER A 581 -5.15 14.76 28.15
CA SER A 581 -5.03 16.23 28.03
C SER A 581 -5.20 16.93 29.37
N GLN A 582 -6.13 16.47 30.22
CA GLN A 582 -6.28 17.00 31.58
C GLN A 582 -4.98 16.85 32.39
N LYS A 583 -4.35 15.68 32.39
CA LYS A 583 -3.10 15.46 33.13
C LYS A 583 -1.94 16.34 32.66
N VAL A 584 -1.85 16.58 31.34
CA VAL A 584 -0.85 17.49 30.77
C VAL A 584 -1.13 18.94 31.20
N GLN A 585 -2.39 19.37 31.16
CA GLN A 585 -2.81 20.70 31.64
C GLN A 585 -2.59 20.87 33.14
N ASP A 586 -2.91 19.85 33.94
CA ASP A 586 -2.68 19.80 35.39
C ASP A 586 -1.20 19.86 35.73
N SER A 587 -0.33 19.40 34.82
CA SER A 587 1.13 19.52 34.92
C SER A 587 1.66 20.88 34.47
N GLY A 588 0.80 21.76 33.95
CA GLY A 588 1.13 23.12 33.52
C GLY A 588 1.42 23.32 32.04
N GLY A 589 1.20 22.29 31.22
CA GLY A 589 1.30 22.40 29.78
C GLY A 589 0.21 23.29 29.18
N ILE A 590 0.58 24.09 28.19
CA ILE A 590 -0.30 25.05 27.50
C ILE A 590 -0.71 24.48 26.15
N MET A 591 -2.01 24.33 25.90
CA MET A 591 -2.50 23.85 24.60
C MET A 591 -2.51 24.99 23.57
N LEU A 592 -1.69 24.89 22.53
CA LEU A 592 -1.66 25.82 21.40
C LEU A 592 -2.83 25.61 20.43
N GLY A 593 -3.29 24.37 20.32
CA GLY A 593 -4.42 24.01 19.46
C GLY A 593 -4.50 22.51 19.20
N LYS A 594 -5.48 22.16 18.36
CA LYS A 594 -5.76 20.80 17.92
C LYS A 594 -5.00 20.49 16.64
N ALA A 595 -4.03 19.59 16.72
CA ALA A 595 -3.19 19.19 15.60
C ALA A 595 -3.95 18.29 14.61
N ASN A 596 -3.70 18.52 13.32
CA ASN A 596 -4.32 17.80 12.22
C ASN A 596 -3.87 16.32 12.19
N MET A 597 -4.67 15.47 11.55
CA MET A 597 -4.51 14.02 11.56
C MET A 597 -5.18 13.37 10.35
N ASP A 598 -4.89 12.10 10.04
CA ASP A 598 -5.78 11.33 9.16
C ASP A 598 -7.16 11.15 9.81
N GLU A 599 -8.21 11.17 9.00
CA GLU A 599 -9.60 11.05 9.45
C GLU A 599 -9.80 9.84 10.37
N PHE A 600 -10.31 10.07 11.59
CA PHE A 600 -10.49 9.04 12.64
C PHE A 600 -9.25 8.17 12.89
N ALA A 601 -8.06 8.74 12.72
CA ALA A 601 -6.77 8.08 12.87
C ALA A 601 -6.45 7.00 11.82
N MET A 602 -7.19 6.97 10.70
CA MET A 602 -7.07 5.94 9.66
C MET A 602 -6.25 6.41 8.46
N GLY A 603 -4.94 6.18 8.54
CA GLY A 603 -3.99 6.47 7.47
C GLY A 603 -2.56 6.52 8.00
N SER A 604 -1.61 6.55 7.06
CA SER A 604 -0.16 6.50 7.35
C SER A 604 0.59 7.63 6.62
N ALA A 605 -0.13 8.69 6.21
CA ALA A 605 0.43 9.80 5.42
C ALA A 605 -0.21 11.17 5.68
N ASN A 606 -1.28 11.25 6.48
CA ASN A 606 -2.04 12.47 6.73
C ASN A 606 -2.70 13.10 5.50
N VAL A 607 -3.10 12.28 4.53
CA VAL A 607 -3.76 12.69 3.27
C VAL A 607 -5.27 12.46 3.27
N ASN A 608 -5.81 11.84 4.32
CA ASN A 608 -7.24 11.58 4.45
C ASN A 608 -8.00 12.66 5.25
N SER A 609 -7.31 13.68 5.76
CA SER A 609 -7.93 14.75 6.55
C SER A 609 -8.98 15.51 5.73
N TYR A 610 -10.17 15.69 6.30
CA TYR A 610 -11.20 16.55 5.72
C TYR A 610 -10.75 18.02 5.61
N PHE A 611 -9.85 18.45 6.48
CA PHE A 611 -9.32 19.82 6.53
C PHE A 611 -8.08 20.01 5.64
N GLY A 612 -7.79 19.04 4.76
CA GLY A 612 -6.67 19.08 3.84
C GLY A 612 -5.41 18.40 4.38
N ASN A 613 -4.49 18.11 3.44
CA ASN A 613 -3.27 17.37 3.73
C ASN A 613 -2.35 18.16 4.66
N VAL A 614 -1.63 17.43 5.53
CA VAL A 614 -0.50 18.01 6.27
C VAL A 614 0.76 17.84 5.43
N ILE A 615 1.61 18.86 5.43
CA ILE A 615 2.89 18.85 4.71
C ILE A 615 4.03 18.69 5.72
N SER A 616 5.01 17.85 5.39
CA SER A 616 6.23 17.73 6.18
C SER A 616 7.07 19.00 6.08
N PRO A 617 7.70 19.46 7.18
CA PRO A 617 8.70 20.52 7.11
C PRO A 617 9.99 20.09 6.39
N TRP A 618 10.22 18.78 6.23
CA TRP A 618 11.34 18.24 5.47
C TRP A 618 11.04 18.22 3.97
N LYS A 619 12.07 18.45 3.16
CA LYS A 619 12.00 18.43 1.69
C LYS A 619 13.05 17.46 1.15
N ALA A 620 12.66 16.69 0.14
CA ALA A 620 13.58 15.78 -0.51
C ALA A 620 14.59 16.57 -1.38
N LEU A 621 15.87 16.21 -1.33
CA LEU A 621 16.93 16.89 -2.07
C LEU A 621 16.82 16.73 -3.59
N ASP A 622 16.26 15.61 -4.03
CA ASP A 622 16.08 15.27 -5.45
C ASP A 622 14.82 15.87 -6.08
N ALA A 623 13.83 16.25 -5.27
CA ALA A 623 12.58 16.85 -5.70
C ALA A 623 12.09 17.94 -4.73
N PRO A 624 12.90 18.99 -4.45
CA PRO A 624 12.64 19.95 -3.37
C PRO A 624 11.36 20.78 -3.53
N LEU A 625 10.78 20.80 -4.73
CA LEU A 625 9.53 21.50 -5.03
C LEU A 625 8.28 20.64 -4.77
N THR A 626 8.42 19.32 -4.58
CA THR A 626 7.30 18.44 -4.28
C THR A 626 7.19 18.26 -2.78
N PRO A 627 6.05 18.59 -2.14
CA PRO A 627 5.86 18.37 -0.72
C PRO A 627 6.03 16.90 -0.34
N VAL A 628 6.58 16.64 0.83
CA VAL A 628 6.77 15.29 1.40
C VAL A 628 5.71 15.06 2.47
N VAL A 629 5.22 13.82 2.61
CA VAL A 629 4.26 13.49 3.66
C VAL A 629 4.93 13.46 5.04
N PRO A 630 4.27 13.93 6.12
CA PRO A 630 4.80 13.86 7.48
C PRO A 630 4.57 12.48 8.14
N GLY A 631 4.01 11.51 7.41
CA GLY A 631 3.51 10.25 7.95
C GLY A 631 2.10 10.38 8.53
N GLY A 632 1.57 9.33 9.13
CA GLY A 632 0.21 9.33 9.69
C GLY A 632 -0.05 8.23 10.73
N SER A 633 -1.10 8.34 11.53
CA SER A 633 -2.13 9.37 11.46
C SER A 633 -1.87 10.61 12.31
N SER A 634 -0.78 10.69 13.08
CA SER A 634 -0.44 11.89 13.88
C SER A 634 0.48 12.86 13.11
N GLY A 635 0.25 13.05 11.80
CA GLY A 635 1.12 13.83 10.93
C GLY A 635 1.16 15.32 11.32
N GLY A 636 0.02 15.92 11.71
CA GLY A 636 -0.02 17.31 12.20
C GLY A 636 0.77 17.49 13.50
N SER A 637 0.66 16.55 14.44
CA SER A 637 1.47 16.56 15.68
C SER A 637 2.97 16.47 15.38
N ALA A 638 3.37 15.63 14.43
CA ALA A 638 4.76 15.45 14.03
C ALA A 638 5.32 16.70 13.32
N ALA A 639 4.58 17.23 12.35
CA ALA A 639 4.93 18.46 11.65
C ALA A 639 5.04 19.65 12.62
N ALA A 640 4.13 19.80 13.57
CA ALA A 640 4.16 20.87 14.56
C ALA A 640 5.44 20.86 15.42
N VAL A 641 5.88 19.69 15.88
CA VAL A 641 7.09 19.56 16.71
C VAL A 641 8.36 19.72 15.86
N SER A 642 8.39 19.11 14.68
CA SER A 642 9.53 19.17 13.76
C SER A 642 9.77 20.56 13.17
N ALA A 643 8.72 21.37 13.02
CA ALA A 643 8.79 22.74 12.49
C ALA A 643 8.87 23.82 13.58
N PHE A 644 9.11 23.42 14.84
CA PHE A 644 9.19 24.32 16.02
C PHE A 644 7.90 25.12 16.29
N LEU A 645 6.74 24.65 15.80
CA LEU A 645 5.44 25.26 16.08
C LEU A 645 4.94 24.91 17.49
N ALA A 646 5.44 23.82 18.06
CA ALA A 646 5.23 23.42 19.45
C ALA A 646 6.52 22.79 20.02
N MET A 647 6.63 22.75 21.35
CA MET A 647 7.75 22.07 22.00
C MET A 647 7.53 20.54 22.08
N ALA A 648 6.28 20.14 22.23
CA ALA A 648 5.84 18.75 22.21
C ALA A 648 4.44 18.63 21.64
N ALA A 649 4.04 17.40 21.30
CA ALA A 649 2.68 17.11 20.91
C ALA A 649 2.16 15.81 21.50
N LEU A 650 0.87 15.78 21.83
CA LEU A 650 0.13 14.55 22.03
C LEU A 650 -0.23 13.94 20.68
N GLY A 651 -0.08 12.62 20.56
CA GLY A 651 -0.48 11.81 19.41
C GLY A 651 -1.20 10.54 19.86
N SER A 652 -1.68 9.75 18.91
CA SER A 652 -2.25 8.43 19.18
C SER A 652 -1.65 7.40 18.24
N ASP A 653 -1.36 6.21 18.76
CA ASP A 653 -0.71 5.12 18.04
C ASP A 653 -1.51 3.83 18.18
N THR A 654 -2.11 3.40 17.07
CA THR A 654 -2.87 2.16 16.98
C THR A 654 -2.08 1.06 16.27
N GLY A 655 -1.30 1.42 15.24
CA GLY A 655 -0.45 0.49 14.48
C GLY A 655 0.91 1.06 14.10
N GLY A 656 1.27 2.24 14.59
CA GLY A 656 2.46 3.00 14.15
C GLY A 656 2.26 4.50 14.17
N SER A 657 1.05 4.98 14.43
CA SER A 657 0.61 6.35 14.17
C SER A 657 1.25 7.45 15.02
N VAL A 658 2.17 7.15 15.93
CA VAL A 658 3.10 8.12 16.57
C VAL A 658 4.53 7.89 16.10
N ARG A 659 4.96 6.62 16.06
CA ARG A 659 6.33 6.25 15.71
C ARG A 659 6.68 6.52 14.26
N GLN A 660 5.80 6.16 13.33
CA GLN A 660 6.02 6.37 11.90
C GLN A 660 6.09 7.86 11.54
N PRO A 661 5.16 8.73 12.01
CA PRO A 661 5.30 10.17 11.79
C PRO A 661 6.59 10.73 12.39
N ALA A 662 6.96 10.30 13.59
CA ALA A 662 8.21 10.72 14.24
C ALA A 662 9.45 10.34 13.41
N SER A 663 9.47 9.13 12.85
CA SER A 663 10.51 8.68 11.92
C SER A 663 10.56 9.56 10.67
N TYR A 664 9.41 9.86 10.06
CA TYR A 664 9.34 10.64 8.81
C TYR A 664 9.68 12.12 8.98
N THR A 665 9.46 12.69 10.17
CA THR A 665 9.77 14.10 10.46
C THR A 665 11.01 14.27 11.33
N GLY A 666 11.81 13.21 11.55
CA GLY A 666 13.10 13.34 12.22
C GLY A 666 13.02 13.78 13.68
N ILE A 667 12.03 13.28 14.43
CA ILE A 667 11.82 13.61 15.84
C ILE A 667 11.60 12.33 16.66
N VAL A 668 11.52 12.45 17.98
CA VAL A 668 11.25 11.34 18.89
C VAL A 668 9.75 11.11 18.99
N GLY A 669 9.33 9.84 18.84
CA GLY A 669 7.94 9.42 19.01
C GLY A 669 7.86 8.25 19.98
N PHE A 670 7.01 8.35 21.01
CA PHE A 670 6.90 7.29 22.01
C PHE A 670 5.44 6.85 22.21
N LYS A 671 5.21 5.55 22.07
CA LYS A 671 3.97 4.87 22.44
C LYS A 671 4.21 4.04 23.71
N PRO A 672 3.58 4.33 24.84
CA PRO A 672 3.73 3.54 26.06
C PRO A 672 3.05 2.16 25.96
N THR A 673 3.21 1.35 27.01
CA THR A 673 2.52 0.06 27.15
C THR A 673 1.01 0.28 27.04
N TYR A 674 0.28 -0.64 26.41
CA TYR A 674 -1.18 -0.57 26.39
C TYR A 674 -1.74 -0.54 27.83
N GLY A 675 -2.68 0.38 28.10
CA GLY A 675 -3.21 0.63 29.43
C GLY A 675 -2.38 1.57 30.32
N ARG A 676 -1.21 2.07 29.88
CA ARG A 676 -0.44 3.04 30.67
C ARG A 676 -0.98 4.46 30.72
N CYS A 677 -1.51 4.92 29.59
CA CYS A 677 -2.29 6.13 29.52
C CYS A 677 -3.77 5.73 29.41
N SER A 678 -4.63 6.52 30.05
CA SER A 678 -6.07 6.36 29.88
C SER A 678 -6.48 6.67 28.46
N ARG A 679 -7.43 5.90 27.94
CA ARG A 679 -8.09 6.15 26.66
C ARG A 679 -9.41 6.92 26.84
N TYR A 680 -9.80 7.25 28.08
CA TYR A 680 -10.99 8.05 28.33
C TYR A 680 -10.88 9.42 27.65
N GLY A 681 -11.88 9.71 26.81
CA GLY A 681 -11.96 10.92 26.01
C GLY A 681 -11.03 10.98 24.79
N MET A 682 -10.27 9.92 24.50
CA MET A 682 -9.69 9.72 23.18
C MET A 682 -10.74 9.05 22.28
N ILE A 683 -11.03 9.65 21.13
CA ILE A 683 -11.96 9.07 20.16
C ILE A 683 -11.39 7.73 19.66
N ALA A 684 -12.14 6.65 19.87
CA ALA A 684 -11.67 5.29 19.61
C ALA A 684 -11.65 4.95 18.12
N PHE A 685 -10.54 4.39 17.66
CA PHE A 685 -10.38 3.72 16.38
C PHE A 685 -10.45 2.21 16.60
N ALA A 686 -9.42 1.60 17.17
CA ALA A 686 -9.40 0.18 17.56
C ALA A 686 -9.07 0.06 19.04
N SER A 687 -10.12 -0.10 19.85
CA SER A 687 -10.07 -0.05 21.32
C SER A 687 -8.98 -0.94 21.95
N SER A 688 -8.73 -2.12 21.40
CA SER A 688 -7.73 -3.05 21.94
C SER A 688 -6.28 -2.74 21.53
N LEU A 689 -6.06 -1.71 20.71
CA LEU A 689 -4.77 -1.34 20.14
C LEU A 689 -4.41 0.13 20.39
N ASP A 690 -5.42 1.00 20.45
CA ASP A 690 -5.24 2.44 20.63
C ASP A 690 -4.47 2.75 21.91
N GLN A 691 -3.46 3.60 21.77
CA GLN A 691 -2.79 4.17 22.93
C GLN A 691 -2.35 5.62 22.67
N ALA A 692 -2.51 6.48 23.68
CA ALA A 692 -1.97 7.83 23.63
C ALA A 692 -0.43 7.79 23.63
N GLY A 693 0.19 8.59 22.76
CA GLY A 693 1.64 8.70 22.65
C GLY A 693 2.08 10.16 22.60
N ILE A 694 3.39 10.38 22.60
CA ILE A 694 4.00 11.71 22.56
C ILE A 694 4.94 11.85 21.37
N LEU A 695 5.10 13.09 20.92
CA LEU A 695 6.13 13.49 19.96
C LEU A 695 6.92 14.67 20.54
N THR A 696 8.24 14.57 20.54
CA THR A 696 9.17 15.54 21.11
C THR A 696 10.45 15.60 20.27
N ARG A 697 11.26 16.65 20.43
CA ARG A 697 12.54 16.73 19.73
C ARG A 697 13.65 15.88 20.37
N THR A 698 13.53 15.58 21.66
CA THR A 698 14.53 14.80 22.39
C THR A 698 13.91 13.68 23.22
N VAL A 699 14.72 12.68 23.57
CA VAL A 699 14.31 11.55 24.44
C VAL A 699 14.08 12.00 25.88
N GLU A 700 14.84 12.98 26.39
CA GLU A 700 14.61 13.57 27.73
C GLU A 700 13.25 14.29 27.79
N ASP A 701 12.90 15.06 26.77
CA ASP A 701 11.59 15.73 26.69
C ASP A 701 10.45 14.70 26.55
N ALA A 702 10.68 13.59 25.83
CA ALA A 702 9.74 12.48 25.75
C ALA A 702 9.45 11.88 27.13
N ALA A 703 10.49 11.68 27.95
CA ALA A 703 10.37 11.16 29.31
C ALA A 703 9.54 12.09 30.21
N LEU A 704 9.78 13.40 30.14
CA LEU A 704 9.00 14.42 30.86
C LEU A 704 7.51 14.37 30.49
N MET A 705 7.21 14.35 29.19
CA MET A 705 5.84 14.30 28.68
C MET A 705 5.13 13.00 29.06
N LEU A 706 5.80 11.84 28.96
CA LEU A 706 5.24 10.55 29.38
C LEU A 706 4.89 10.55 30.85
N GLN A 707 5.78 11.05 31.71
CA GLN A 707 5.57 11.09 33.16
C GLN A 707 4.36 11.97 33.51
N ALA A 708 4.11 13.04 32.77
CA ALA A 708 2.95 13.90 32.96
C ALA A 708 1.63 13.22 32.56
N MET A 709 1.59 12.48 31.44
CA MET A 709 0.33 11.92 30.93
C MET A 709 -0.04 10.52 31.46
N MET A 710 0.94 9.76 31.96
CA MET A 710 0.75 8.39 32.42
C MET A 710 -0.06 8.28 33.73
N GLY A 711 -0.55 7.08 34.00
CA GLY A 711 -1.07 6.68 35.30
C GLY A 711 -2.53 6.24 35.23
N PHE A 712 -2.96 5.58 36.30
CA PHE A 712 -4.30 4.99 36.42
C PHE A 712 -5.41 6.03 36.24
N ASP A 713 -6.54 5.57 35.72
CA ASP A 713 -7.80 6.30 35.57
C ASP A 713 -8.96 5.33 35.79
N ASP A 714 -9.84 5.65 36.74
CA ASP A 714 -11.00 4.83 37.07
C ASP A 714 -12.10 4.90 36.00
N LYS A 715 -12.06 5.91 35.13
CA LYS A 715 -12.96 6.05 33.98
C LYS A 715 -12.62 5.15 32.80
N ASP A 716 -11.44 4.51 32.78
CA ASP A 716 -11.01 3.57 31.74
C ASP A 716 -10.72 2.20 32.33
N SER A 717 -11.62 1.23 32.10
CA SER A 717 -11.48 -0.13 32.62
C SER A 717 -10.27 -0.90 32.08
N THR A 718 -9.60 -0.41 31.03
CA THR A 718 -8.34 -1.02 30.54
C THR A 718 -7.10 -0.31 31.07
N SER A 719 -7.27 0.75 31.88
CA SER A 719 -6.16 1.45 32.53
C SER A 719 -5.51 0.54 33.56
N ILE A 720 -4.18 0.39 33.47
CA ILE A 720 -3.41 -0.45 34.38
C ILE A 720 -3.12 0.34 35.66
N ASN A 721 -3.62 -0.17 36.79
CA ASN A 721 -3.30 0.37 38.11
C ASN A 721 -1.86 0.00 38.52
N SER A 722 -0.91 0.81 38.08
CA SER A 722 0.51 0.69 38.39
C SER A 722 1.11 2.09 38.61
N PRO A 723 2.04 2.28 39.55
CA PRO A 723 2.65 3.59 39.82
C PRO A 723 3.47 4.08 38.63
N VAL A 724 3.40 5.38 38.29
CA VAL A 724 4.22 5.97 37.23
C VAL A 724 5.67 6.04 37.71
N PRO A 725 6.63 5.39 37.03
CA PRO A 725 8.04 5.47 37.41
C PRO A 725 8.62 6.86 37.10
N GLU A 726 9.71 7.22 37.78
CA GLU A 726 10.51 8.39 37.39
C GLU A 726 11.26 8.05 36.11
N LEU A 727 10.93 8.74 35.01
CA LEU A 727 11.41 8.39 33.66
C LEU A 727 12.60 9.23 33.21
N VAL A 728 12.77 10.46 33.70
CA VAL A 728 13.80 11.39 33.20
C VAL A 728 15.20 10.90 33.56
N SER A 729 15.37 10.27 34.73
CA SER A 729 16.67 9.69 35.11
C SER A 729 17.12 8.56 34.19
N SER A 730 16.19 7.88 33.49
CA SER A 730 16.52 6.78 32.57
C SER A 730 17.44 7.24 31.43
N CYS A 731 17.22 8.46 30.92
CA CYS A 731 17.98 9.03 29.81
C CYS A 731 19.47 9.21 30.14
N LYS A 732 19.81 9.30 31.44
CA LYS A 732 21.19 9.52 31.93
C LYS A 732 21.92 8.23 32.31
N LYS A 733 21.26 7.06 32.23
CA LYS A 733 21.88 5.77 32.56
C LYS A 733 22.60 5.20 31.33
N ASN A 734 23.83 4.70 31.51
CA ASN A 734 24.55 3.96 30.46
C ASN A 734 23.86 2.64 30.14
N ILE A 735 24.12 2.00 28.99
CA ILE A 735 23.52 0.70 28.61
C ILE A 735 24.52 -0.47 28.68
N LYS A 736 25.63 -0.29 29.40
CA LYS A 736 26.71 -1.28 29.45
C LYS A 736 26.22 -2.62 29.99
N GLY A 737 26.45 -3.68 29.23
CA GLY A 737 26.03 -5.05 29.56
C GLY A 737 24.55 -5.36 29.32
N MET A 738 23.75 -4.40 28.85
CA MET A 738 22.38 -4.69 28.43
C MET A 738 22.37 -5.58 27.19
N LYS A 739 21.51 -6.59 27.17
CA LYS A 739 21.29 -7.44 26.01
C LYS A 739 20.21 -6.82 25.13
N ILE A 740 20.53 -6.48 23.89
CA ILE A 740 19.60 -5.89 22.94
C ILE A 740 19.34 -6.89 21.82
N GLY A 741 18.07 -7.21 21.61
CA GLY A 741 17.60 -8.15 20.61
C GLY A 741 17.51 -7.52 19.23
N VAL A 742 17.94 -8.25 18.22
CA VAL A 742 17.89 -7.84 16.81
C VAL A 742 17.20 -8.96 16.01
N PRO A 743 16.00 -8.72 15.44
CA PRO A 743 15.24 -9.74 14.73
C PRO A 743 15.77 -9.86 13.29
N MET A 744 16.87 -10.61 13.12
CA MET A 744 17.58 -10.72 11.83
C MET A 744 16.69 -11.31 10.72
N ASP A 745 15.70 -12.12 11.09
CA ASP A 745 14.72 -12.72 10.18
C ASP A 745 13.79 -11.70 9.49
N LEU A 746 13.71 -10.48 10.01
CA LEU A 746 12.91 -9.41 9.42
C LEU A 746 13.69 -8.54 8.43
N MET A 747 15.02 -8.63 8.43
CA MET A 747 15.90 -7.68 7.71
C MET A 747 16.26 -8.15 6.29
N GLY A 748 15.92 -9.38 5.93
CA GLY A 748 16.03 -9.92 4.57
C GLY A 748 14.73 -9.87 3.77
N GLN A 749 13.71 -9.14 4.22
CA GLN A 749 12.42 -9.05 3.54
C GLN A 749 12.48 -8.13 2.31
N GLU A 750 11.74 -8.48 1.26
CA GLU A 750 11.58 -7.61 0.09
C GLU A 750 10.92 -6.28 0.49
N GLY A 751 11.42 -5.16 -0.05
CA GLY A 751 10.85 -3.83 0.14
C GLY A 751 11.58 -2.92 1.14
N LEU A 752 12.64 -3.39 1.80
CA LEU A 752 13.50 -2.52 2.62
C LEU A 752 14.44 -1.71 1.73
N GLN A 753 14.47 -0.39 1.92
CA GLN A 753 15.44 0.48 1.23
C GLN A 753 16.85 0.32 1.79
N GLU A 754 17.86 0.49 0.92
CA GLU A 754 19.27 0.34 1.29
C GLU A 754 19.69 1.31 2.39
N ASP A 755 19.22 2.56 2.36
CA ASP A 755 19.52 3.56 3.38
C ASP A 755 18.95 3.19 4.75
N VAL A 756 17.80 2.50 4.79
CA VAL A 756 17.20 1.98 6.03
C VAL A 756 18.05 0.85 6.61
N ILE A 757 18.56 -0.05 5.76
CA ILE A 757 19.46 -1.13 6.18
C ILE A 757 20.77 -0.56 6.73
N LYS A 758 21.36 0.43 6.05
CA LYS A 758 22.57 1.14 6.51
C LYS A 758 22.35 1.83 7.85
N MET A 759 21.26 2.59 7.97
CA MET A 759 20.86 3.25 9.22
C MET A 759 20.75 2.24 10.37
N TRP A 760 20.16 1.08 10.11
CA TRP A 760 19.98 0.05 11.12
C TRP A 760 21.29 -0.58 11.58
N HIS A 761 22.19 -0.90 10.65
CA HIS A 761 23.53 -1.36 10.99
C HIS A 761 24.31 -0.32 11.81
N ASN A 762 24.27 0.95 11.41
CA ASN A 762 24.94 2.03 12.13
C ASN A 762 24.42 2.17 13.56
N SER A 763 23.10 2.07 13.75
CA SER A 763 22.48 2.12 15.08
C SER A 763 22.88 0.94 15.97
N ILE A 764 23.06 -0.25 15.38
CA ILE A 764 23.60 -1.41 16.10
C ILE A 764 25.04 -1.15 16.56
N GLU A 765 25.87 -0.52 15.73
CA GLU A 765 27.25 -0.18 16.09
C GLU A 765 27.30 0.90 17.19
N ILE A 766 26.42 1.90 17.17
CA ILE A 766 26.25 2.88 18.26
C ILE A 766 25.93 2.16 19.58
N LEU A 767 24.99 1.22 19.58
CA LEU A 767 24.64 0.49 20.79
C LEU A 767 25.79 -0.39 21.31
N LYS A 768 26.59 -0.99 20.41
CA LYS A 768 27.80 -1.73 20.79
C LYS A 768 28.86 -0.81 21.39
N SER A 769 29.08 0.38 20.83
CA SER A 769 30.07 1.34 21.34
C SER A 769 29.67 1.89 22.72
N GLU A 770 28.37 2.05 22.97
CA GLU A 770 27.79 2.36 24.29
C GLU A 770 27.82 1.17 25.28
N GLY A 771 28.34 0.01 24.85
CA GLY A 771 28.63 -1.16 25.70
C GLY A 771 27.51 -2.19 25.80
N ALA A 772 26.48 -2.14 24.94
CA ALA A 772 25.45 -3.17 24.89
C ALA A 772 25.94 -4.45 24.19
N THR A 773 25.36 -5.58 24.58
CA THR A 773 25.55 -6.87 23.91
C THR A 773 24.40 -7.11 22.93
N ILE A 774 24.72 -7.29 21.66
CA ILE A 774 23.72 -7.54 20.61
C ILE A 774 23.44 -9.04 20.54
N ILE A 775 22.15 -9.40 20.60
CA ILE A 775 21.67 -10.78 20.56
C ILE A 775 20.74 -10.94 19.36
N ASN A 776 21.01 -11.93 18.50
CA ASN A 776 20.10 -12.27 17.42
C ASN A 776 18.84 -12.89 18.01
N THR A 777 17.69 -12.31 17.68
CA THR A 777 16.36 -12.81 18.06
C THR A 777 15.57 -13.20 16.81
N SER A 778 14.44 -13.86 16.97
CA SER A 778 13.54 -14.20 15.87
C SER A 778 12.10 -13.92 16.27
N LEU A 779 11.34 -13.37 15.33
CA LEU A 779 9.92 -13.03 15.47
C LEU A 779 9.12 -13.66 14.31
N PRO A 780 9.01 -15.00 14.25
CA PRO A 780 8.53 -15.71 13.07
C PRO A 780 7.07 -15.40 12.69
N TYR A 781 6.23 -14.97 13.65
CA TYR A 781 4.85 -14.62 13.39
C TYR A 781 4.64 -13.16 12.98
N SER A 782 5.67 -12.30 13.01
CA SER A 782 5.57 -10.88 12.61
C SER A 782 5.10 -10.71 11.16
N LYS A 783 5.43 -11.64 10.26
CA LYS A 783 4.94 -11.63 8.86
C LYS A 783 3.41 -11.71 8.73
N TYR A 784 2.71 -12.20 9.76
CA TYR A 784 1.24 -12.26 9.80
C TYR A 784 0.62 -11.06 10.54
N ALA A 785 1.43 -10.23 11.20
CA ALA A 785 0.97 -9.12 12.03
C ALA A 785 0.18 -8.10 11.20
N LEU A 786 0.67 -7.75 10.01
CA LEU A 786 -0.01 -6.84 9.10
C LEU A 786 -1.43 -7.32 8.78
N ALA A 787 -1.58 -8.57 8.34
CA ALA A 787 -2.88 -9.16 8.03
C ALA A 787 -3.81 -9.22 9.26
N ALA A 788 -3.28 -9.61 10.42
CA ALA A 788 -4.07 -9.65 11.66
C ALA A 788 -4.56 -8.26 12.07
N TYR A 789 -3.71 -7.24 11.96
CA TYR A 789 -4.07 -5.85 12.25
C TYR A 789 -5.17 -5.33 11.33
N TYR A 790 -5.07 -5.56 10.02
CA TYR A 790 -6.10 -5.17 9.04
C TYR A 790 -7.38 -6.01 9.10
N VAL A 791 -7.46 -6.98 10.00
CA VAL A 791 -8.72 -7.64 10.40
C VAL A 791 -9.24 -7.06 11.72
N ILE A 792 -8.39 -6.99 12.74
CA ILE A 792 -8.78 -6.55 14.09
C ILE A 792 -9.20 -5.08 14.09
N ALA A 793 -8.36 -4.19 13.55
CA ALA A 793 -8.61 -2.77 13.63
C ALA A 793 -9.89 -2.35 12.87
N PRO A 794 -10.13 -2.79 11.61
CA PRO A 794 -11.40 -2.52 10.93
C PRO A 794 -12.62 -3.13 11.64
N ALA A 795 -12.51 -4.35 12.17
CA ALA A 795 -13.59 -4.99 12.92
C ALA A 795 -14.01 -4.12 14.12
N GLU A 796 -13.05 -3.73 14.97
CA GLU A 796 -13.34 -2.86 16.12
C GLU A 796 -13.84 -1.48 15.69
N THR A 797 -13.28 -0.92 14.61
CA THR A 797 -13.73 0.35 14.01
C THR A 797 -15.20 0.32 13.64
N SER A 798 -15.65 -0.74 12.97
CA SER A 798 -17.04 -0.84 12.51
C SER A 798 -18.03 -0.76 13.67
N SER A 799 -17.66 -1.30 14.83
CA SER A 799 -18.43 -1.17 16.06
C SER A 799 -18.23 0.20 16.72
N ASN A 800 -16.99 0.67 16.88
CA ASN A 800 -16.66 1.93 17.56
C ASN A 800 -17.29 3.14 16.88
N LEU A 801 -17.28 3.19 15.55
CA LEU A 801 -17.83 4.30 14.76
C LEU A 801 -19.34 4.19 14.49
N SER A 802 -20.01 3.13 14.97
CA SER A 802 -21.47 2.99 14.83
C SER A 802 -22.25 4.11 15.54
N LYS A 803 -21.68 4.68 16.60
CA LYS A 803 -22.29 5.75 17.41
C LYS A 803 -22.46 7.10 16.70
N TYR A 804 -21.74 7.30 15.59
CA TYR A 804 -21.78 8.53 14.81
C TYR A 804 -22.91 8.43 13.80
N ASP A 805 -24.03 9.02 14.20
CA ASP A 805 -25.34 8.79 13.62
C ASP A 805 -26.12 10.10 13.38
N GLY A 806 -25.54 11.25 13.78
CA GLY A 806 -26.12 12.59 13.63
C GLY A 806 -27.23 12.93 14.63
N ILE A 807 -27.63 12.01 15.51
CA ILE A 807 -28.76 12.23 16.43
C ILE A 807 -28.35 13.06 17.63
N ARG A 808 -27.28 12.64 18.34
CA ARG A 808 -26.88 13.25 19.61
C ARG A 808 -25.86 14.37 19.45
N TYR A 809 -25.00 14.26 18.44
CA TYR A 809 -23.90 15.18 18.17
C TYR A 809 -23.32 14.93 16.78
N GLY A 810 -22.47 15.85 16.31
CA GLY A 810 -21.79 15.76 15.02
C GLY A 810 -22.63 16.31 13.87
N LEU A 811 -22.33 15.83 12.67
CA LEU A 811 -22.98 16.25 11.43
C LEU A 811 -24.49 16.00 11.48
N GLN A 812 -25.26 17.04 11.20
CA GLN A 812 -26.68 16.97 10.90
C GLN A 812 -26.87 17.28 9.41
N VAL A 813 -27.74 16.53 8.74
CA VAL A 813 -28.06 16.74 7.32
C VAL A 813 -29.26 17.67 7.21
N GLU A 814 -29.21 18.62 6.26
CA GLU A 814 -30.27 19.63 6.08
C GLU A 814 -31.51 19.11 5.33
N ASN A 815 -31.37 18.03 4.57
CA ASN A 815 -32.48 17.42 3.84
C ASN A 815 -33.37 16.61 4.79
N ASP A 816 -34.69 16.71 4.66
CA ASP A 816 -35.65 15.88 5.38
C ASP A 816 -35.55 14.41 4.94
N PRO A 817 -35.00 13.50 5.75
CA PRO A 817 -34.95 12.09 5.42
C PRO A 817 -36.35 11.49 5.53
N ARG A 818 -36.72 10.61 4.60
CA ARG A 818 -38.05 9.96 4.58
C ARG A 818 -38.20 8.90 5.68
N SER A 819 -37.10 8.47 6.27
CA SER A 819 -37.04 7.47 7.34
C SER A 819 -35.79 7.63 8.20
N ILE A 820 -35.77 7.00 9.38
CA ILE A 820 -34.58 6.97 10.25
C ILE A 820 -33.40 6.23 9.59
N ASP A 821 -33.69 5.18 8.80
CA ASP A 821 -32.66 4.43 8.08
C ASP A 821 -31.98 5.31 7.04
N GLU A 822 -32.76 6.07 6.25
CA GLU A 822 -32.24 7.03 5.28
C GLU A 822 -31.42 8.13 5.96
N MET A 823 -31.85 8.62 7.12
CA MET A 823 -31.08 9.58 7.91
C MET A 823 -29.70 9.03 8.27
N TYR A 824 -29.63 7.80 8.80
CA TYR A 824 -28.36 7.17 9.16
C TYR A 824 -27.46 6.97 7.95
N GLU A 825 -28.01 6.48 6.84
CA GLU A 825 -27.28 6.28 5.59
C GLU A 825 -26.72 7.59 5.06
N MET A 826 -27.52 8.66 5.04
CA MET A 826 -27.11 9.98 4.56
C MET A 826 -26.01 10.59 5.43
N VAL A 827 -26.24 10.68 6.76
CA VAL A 827 -25.28 11.27 7.69
C VAL A 827 -23.93 10.56 7.59
N ARG A 828 -23.93 9.23 7.60
CA ARG A 828 -22.69 8.43 7.57
C ARG A 828 -22.00 8.48 6.21
N SER A 829 -22.77 8.47 5.11
CA SER A 829 -22.21 8.53 3.76
C SER A 829 -21.56 9.88 3.45
N ILE A 830 -22.17 10.97 3.93
CA ILE A 830 -21.70 12.35 3.76
C ILE A 830 -20.58 12.67 4.75
N GLY A 831 -20.72 12.23 6.00
CA GLY A 831 -19.82 12.60 7.09
C GLY A 831 -18.48 11.88 7.07
N PHE A 832 -18.43 10.62 6.63
CA PHE A 832 -17.18 9.84 6.57
C PHE A 832 -16.52 9.87 5.20
N GLY A 833 -15.20 10.05 5.17
CA GLY A 833 -14.36 9.91 4.00
C GLY A 833 -14.21 8.45 3.52
N ALA A 834 -13.52 8.29 2.39
CA ALA A 834 -13.45 7.02 1.68
C ALA A 834 -12.72 5.91 2.47
N GLU A 835 -11.60 6.24 3.12
CA GLU A 835 -10.84 5.24 3.91
C GLU A 835 -11.62 4.79 5.15
N VAL A 836 -12.28 5.72 5.86
CA VAL A 836 -13.12 5.38 7.01
C VAL A 836 -14.28 4.48 6.59
N LYS A 837 -15.00 4.82 5.52
CA LYS A 837 -16.06 3.96 4.97
C LYS A 837 -15.54 2.59 4.55
N ARG A 838 -14.36 2.52 3.92
CA ARG A 838 -13.72 1.25 3.54
C ARG A 838 -13.48 0.37 4.76
N ARG A 839 -12.92 0.92 5.85
CA ARG A 839 -12.67 0.16 7.08
C ARG A 839 -13.94 -0.26 7.80
N ILE A 840 -14.98 0.58 7.82
CA ILE A 840 -16.30 0.21 8.36
C ILE A 840 -16.91 -0.96 7.57
N MET A 841 -16.90 -0.89 6.24
CA MET A 841 -17.43 -1.96 5.38
C MET A 841 -16.68 -3.27 5.57
N ILE A 842 -15.35 -3.24 5.55
CA ILE A 842 -14.50 -4.42 5.79
C ILE A 842 -14.76 -4.97 7.19
N GLY A 843 -14.75 -4.13 8.22
CA GLY A 843 -14.99 -4.56 9.60
C GLY A 843 -16.34 -5.23 9.80
N THR A 844 -17.41 -4.63 9.25
CA THR A 844 -18.77 -5.18 9.33
C THR A 844 -18.85 -6.53 8.63
N TYR A 845 -18.19 -6.68 7.47
CA TYR A 845 -18.10 -7.96 6.75
C TYR A 845 -17.39 -9.03 7.60
N LEU A 846 -16.24 -8.69 8.19
CA LEU A 846 -15.43 -9.61 9.00
C LEU A 846 -16.12 -10.04 10.30
N LEU A 847 -17.03 -9.22 10.84
CA LEU A 847 -17.82 -9.52 12.04
C LEU A 847 -19.15 -10.21 11.74
N SER A 848 -19.50 -10.43 10.47
CA SER A 848 -20.72 -11.14 10.11
C SER A 848 -20.71 -12.57 10.68
N SER A 849 -21.90 -13.07 11.05
CA SER A 849 -22.06 -14.34 11.77
C SER A 849 -21.45 -15.54 11.04
N SER A 850 -21.35 -15.49 9.71
CA SER A 850 -20.73 -16.54 8.89
C SER A 850 -19.20 -16.48 8.82
N LEU A 851 -18.57 -15.36 9.20
CA LEU A 851 -17.15 -15.08 8.94
C LEU A 851 -16.34 -14.77 10.20
N ILE A 852 -16.99 -14.43 11.31
CA ILE A 852 -16.32 -14.01 12.56
C ILE A 852 -15.27 -15.03 13.05
N ASP A 853 -15.57 -16.32 12.93
CA ASP A 853 -14.65 -17.40 13.34
C ASP A 853 -13.43 -17.51 12.42
N ASP A 854 -13.67 -17.36 11.11
CA ASP A 854 -12.66 -17.54 10.06
C ASP A 854 -11.69 -16.35 9.97
N TYR A 855 -12.16 -15.15 10.31
CA TYR A 855 -11.39 -13.92 10.22
C TYR A 855 -11.04 -13.33 11.58
N TYR A 856 -12.02 -12.76 12.30
CA TYR A 856 -11.73 -11.98 13.53
C TYR A 856 -11.13 -12.86 14.63
N LEU A 857 -11.73 -14.02 14.94
CA LEU A 857 -11.17 -14.94 15.93
C LEU A 857 -9.82 -15.52 15.48
N LYS A 858 -9.63 -15.75 14.18
CA LYS A 858 -8.35 -16.20 13.63
C LYS A 858 -7.26 -15.14 13.80
N ALA A 859 -7.57 -13.88 13.51
CA ALA A 859 -6.65 -12.76 13.70
C ALA A 859 -6.28 -12.56 15.17
N GLN A 860 -7.24 -12.70 16.10
CA GLN A 860 -6.96 -12.67 17.55
C GLN A 860 -6.02 -13.81 17.99
N LYS A 861 -6.14 -15.01 17.41
CA LYS A 861 -5.19 -16.10 17.66
C LYS A 861 -3.79 -15.77 17.12
N ILE A 862 -3.69 -15.16 15.93
CA ILE A 862 -2.41 -14.69 15.38
C ILE A 862 -1.79 -13.61 16.26
N ARG A 863 -2.59 -12.63 16.72
CA ARG A 863 -2.16 -11.60 17.67
C ARG A 863 -1.52 -12.21 18.91
N ARG A 864 -2.11 -13.28 19.47
CA ARG A 864 -1.52 -14.02 20.59
C ARG A 864 -0.16 -14.63 20.23
N LEU A 865 -0.02 -15.25 19.06
CA LEU A 865 1.27 -15.81 18.61
C LEU A 865 2.34 -14.74 18.45
N VAL A 866 1.98 -13.56 17.91
CA VAL A 866 2.89 -12.40 17.82
C VAL A 866 3.33 -11.96 19.22
N ALA A 867 2.42 -11.86 20.19
CA ALA A 867 2.77 -11.54 21.57
C ALA A 867 3.66 -12.61 22.22
N GLU A 868 3.44 -13.89 21.91
CA GLU A 868 4.27 -15.00 22.40
C GLU A 868 5.70 -14.95 21.85
N ASP A 869 5.92 -14.48 20.62
CA ASP A 869 7.26 -14.26 20.07
C ASP A 869 8.04 -13.23 20.88
N PHE A 870 7.45 -12.07 21.14
CA PHE A 870 8.05 -11.05 22.00
C PHE A 870 8.33 -11.58 23.41
N ASN A 871 7.39 -12.29 24.02
CA ASN A 871 7.58 -12.89 25.34
C ASN A 871 8.74 -13.89 25.38
N LYS A 872 8.96 -14.66 24.30
CA LYS A 872 10.12 -15.56 24.18
C LYS A 872 11.42 -14.76 24.05
N ALA A 873 11.47 -13.79 23.14
CA ALA A 873 12.66 -12.96 22.93
C ALA A 873 13.07 -12.23 24.22
N PHE A 874 12.12 -11.64 24.94
CA PHE A 874 12.36 -10.90 26.18
C PHE A 874 12.86 -11.74 27.37
N LYS A 875 12.91 -13.08 27.25
CA LYS A 875 13.61 -13.93 28.22
C LYS A 875 15.13 -13.74 28.14
N GLU A 876 15.63 -13.38 26.97
CA GLU A 876 17.07 -13.27 26.70
C GLU A 876 17.55 -11.83 26.57
N VAL A 877 16.65 -10.91 26.18
CA VAL A 877 16.99 -9.51 25.90
C VAL A 877 16.17 -8.53 26.75
N SER A 878 16.71 -7.32 26.94
CA SER A 878 16.09 -6.23 27.68
C SER A 878 15.21 -5.35 26.79
N ALA A 879 15.62 -5.16 25.54
CA ALA A 879 14.91 -4.41 24.50
C ALA A 879 15.14 -5.08 23.15
N ILE A 880 14.29 -4.79 22.16
CA ILE A 880 14.45 -5.22 20.77
C ILE A 880 14.52 -3.99 19.89
N ILE A 881 15.41 -3.98 18.90
CA ILE A 881 15.54 -2.88 17.94
C ILE A 881 15.33 -3.35 16.50
N LEU A 882 14.73 -2.48 15.69
CA LEU A 882 14.51 -2.65 14.26
C LEU A 882 14.19 -1.29 13.64
N PRO A 883 14.28 -1.10 12.31
CA PRO A 883 13.82 0.12 11.67
C PRO A 883 12.38 0.47 12.06
N THR A 884 12.06 1.76 12.19
CA THR A 884 10.67 2.18 12.41
C THR A 884 9.83 1.99 11.15
N THR A 885 10.38 2.29 9.98
CA THR A 885 9.70 2.23 8.68
C THR A 885 10.56 1.49 7.66
N PRO A 886 9.96 0.84 6.64
CA PRO A 886 10.73 0.14 5.58
C PRO A 886 11.38 1.09 4.57
N THR A 887 10.89 2.33 4.50
CA THR A 887 11.35 3.40 3.62
C THR A 887 11.45 4.72 4.37
N GLU A 888 12.11 5.69 3.77
CA GLU A 888 11.95 7.11 4.09
C GLU A 888 10.53 7.64 3.78
N ALA A 889 10.28 8.90 4.14
CA ALA A 889 9.07 9.61 3.75
C ALA A 889 8.96 9.78 2.22
N PHE A 890 7.77 9.58 1.67
CA PHE A 890 7.52 9.68 0.23
C PHE A 890 6.87 11.00 -0.16
N ASN A 891 6.91 11.33 -1.45
CA ASN A 891 6.34 12.58 -1.93
C ASN A 891 4.81 12.54 -1.87
N LEU A 892 4.19 13.70 -1.62
CA LEU A 892 2.75 13.84 -1.67
C LEU A 892 2.24 13.51 -3.08
N GLY A 893 1.24 12.63 -3.18
CA GLY A 893 0.71 12.14 -4.46
C GLY A 893 1.48 10.96 -5.08
N GLU A 894 2.60 10.53 -4.49
CA GLU A 894 3.36 9.37 -4.96
C GLU A 894 2.67 8.04 -4.58
N LYS A 895 2.44 7.16 -5.58
CA LYS A 895 1.94 5.77 -5.44
C LYS A 895 0.79 5.57 -4.44
N GLN A 896 -0.23 6.41 -4.51
CA GLN A 896 -1.41 6.32 -3.64
C GLN A 896 -2.54 5.42 -4.19
N ASP A 897 -2.38 4.85 -5.38
CA ASP A 897 -3.47 4.14 -6.08
C ASP A 897 -3.82 2.78 -5.47
N ASN A 898 -2.95 2.22 -4.62
CA ASN A 898 -3.18 0.94 -3.93
C ASN A 898 -3.11 1.10 -2.40
N PRO A 899 -4.23 0.95 -1.68
CA PRO A 899 -4.27 0.97 -0.21
C PRO A 899 -3.30 -0.02 0.43
N VAL A 900 -3.03 -1.17 -0.20
CA VAL A 900 -2.09 -2.19 0.32
C VAL A 900 -0.67 -1.65 0.40
N THR A 901 -0.24 -0.82 -0.55
CA THR A 901 1.09 -0.20 -0.51
C THR A 901 1.23 0.74 0.69
N MET A 902 0.18 1.50 0.99
CA MET A 902 0.16 2.37 2.17
C MET A 902 0.29 1.58 3.48
N TYR A 903 -0.33 0.40 3.53
CA TYR A 903 -0.35 -0.46 4.71
C TYR A 903 1.02 -1.08 5.01
N LEU A 904 1.86 -1.26 3.98
CA LEU A 904 3.22 -1.78 4.15
C LEU A 904 4.14 -0.80 4.90
N ASN A 905 3.83 0.49 4.94
CA ASN A 905 4.61 1.48 5.70
C ASN A 905 4.62 1.18 7.21
N ASP A 906 3.59 0.50 7.72
CA ASP A 906 3.41 0.18 9.14
C ASP A 906 3.94 -1.24 9.49
N LEU A 907 4.64 -1.89 8.55
CA LEU A 907 5.09 -3.28 8.68
C LEU A 907 5.87 -3.55 9.98
N PHE A 908 6.78 -2.64 10.35
CA PHE A 908 7.63 -2.78 11.54
C PHE A 908 7.01 -2.25 12.83
N THR A 909 5.98 -1.43 12.75
CA THR A 909 5.33 -0.82 13.91
C THR A 909 4.17 -1.67 14.45
N ILE A 910 3.43 -2.36 13.57
CA ILE A 910 2.23 -3.14 13.92
C ILE A 910 2.49 -4.27 14.93
N PRO A 911 3.55 -5.10 14.80
CA PRO A 911 3.74 -6.24 15.70
C PRO A 911 3.75 -5.84 17.18
N ALA A 912 4.38 -4.72 17.52
CA ALA A 912 4.49 -4.25 18.89
C ALA A 912 3.16 -3.67 19.42
N SER A 913 2.35 -3.03 18.56
CA SER A 913 1.00 -2.59 18.92
C SER A 913 0.07 -3.76 19.19
N LEU A 914 0.12 -4.81 18.34
CA LEU A 914 -0.63 -6.05 18.57
C LEU A 914 -0.27 -6.71 19.91
N ALA A 915 1.01 -6.68 20.28
CA ALA A 915 1.51 -7.20 21.56
C ALA A 915 1.31 -6.24 22.76
N GLY A 916 0.85 -5.00 22.54
CA GLY A 916 0.60 -4.02 23.60
C GLY A 916 1.86 -3.45 24.26
N LEU A 917 3.00 -3.47 23.58
CA LEU A 917 4.32 -3.15 24.13
C LEU A 917 4.68 -1.67 24.07
N PRO A 918 5.51 -1.13 24.98
CA PRO A 918 6.05 0.22 24.85
C PRO A 918 7.10 0.29 23.74
N CYS A 919 7.06 1.36 22.95
CA CYS A 919 7.90 1.53 21.77
C CYS A 919 8.30 2.99 21.57
N CYS A 920 9.56 3.22 21.22
CA CYS A 920 10.11 4.53 20.87
C CYS A 920 10.66 4.50 19.45
N SER A 921 10.43 5.56 18.67
CA SER A 921 11.17 5.85 17.45
C SER A 921 12.11 7.03 17.73
N VAL A 922 13.38 6.89 17.38
CA VAL A 922 14.41 7.93 17.51
C VAL A 922 15.04 8.15 16.13
N PRO A 923 15.24 9.40 15.68
CA PRO A 923 15.92 9.68 14.42
C PRO A 923 17.41 9.36 14.54
N THR A 924 18.00 8.74 13.51
CA THR A 924 19.40 8.28 13.57
C THR A 924 20.23 8.70 12.38
N SER A 925 19.62 8.93 11.22
CA SER A 925 20.34 9.37 10.02
C SER A 925 19.39 10.01 9.01
N LEU A 926 19.97 10.64 8.00
CA LEU A 926 19.26 11.02 6.78
C LEU A 926 19.50 9.96 5.70
N SER A 927 18.54 9.80 4.81
CA SER A 927 18.69 9.03 3.59
C SER A 927 19.52 9.77 2.55
N SER A 928 19.82 9.09 1.44
CA SER A 928 20.43 9.69 0.24
C SER A 928 19.61 10.83 -0.36
N ARG A 929 18.29 10.86 -0.11
CA ARG A 929 17.39 11.96 -0.49
C ARG A 929 17.31 13.08 0.55
N GLY A 930 18.09 13.00 1.63
CA GLY A 930 18.13 13.99 2.71
C GLY A 930 16.90 13.95 3.63
N LEU A 931 16.16 12.83 3.64
CA LEU A 931 14.96 12.67 4.46
C LEU A 931 15.27 11.87 5.74
N PRO A 932 14.59 12.14 6.87
CA PRO A 932 14.88 11.45 8.12
C PRO A 932 14.56 9.95 8.09
N LEU A 933 15.38 9.18 8.81
CA LEU A 933 15.21 7.76 9.06
C LEU A 933 15.22 7.50 10.57
N GLY A 934 14.28 6.68 11.04
CA GLY A 934 14.09 6.37 12.46
C GLY A 934 14.39 4.92 12.83
N MET A 935 15.03 4.75 13.98
CA MET A 935 15.23 3.48 14.66
C MET A 935 14.14 3.27 15.70
N GLN A 936 13.52 2.09 15.70
CA GLN A 936 12.52 1.71 16.70
C GLN A 936 13.14 0.87 17.80
N ILE A 937 12.83 1.21 19.04
CA ILE A 937 13.17 0.48 20.26
C ILE A 937 11.87 -0.04 20.88
N ILE A 938 11.75 -1.35 21.06
CA ILE A 938 10.63 -2.04 21.70
C ILE A 938 11.07 -2.56 23.07
N GLY A 939 10.37 -2.14 24.12
CA GLY A 939 10.61 -2.60 25.48
C GLY A 939 9.64 -3.67 25.95
N LYS A 940 9.92 -4.18 27.15
CA LYS A 940 9.02 -5.08 27.88
C LYS A 940 7.76 -4.35 28.36
N PRO A 941 6.63 -5.04 28.57
CA PRO A 941 5.45 -4.43 29.17
C PRO A 941 5.80 -3.70 30.48
N LEU A 942 5.29 -2.49 30.66
CA LEU A 942 5.51 -1.62 31.83
C LEU A 942 6.98 -1.25 32.11
N ASN A 943 7.87 -1.41 31.12
CA ASN A 943 9.28 -1.03 31.23
C ASN A 943 9.63 0.10 30.25
N GLU A 944 8.88 1.20 30.30
CA GLU A 944 9.22 2.41 29.55
C GLU A 944 10.58 2.99 29.93
N TYR A 945 11.03 2.77 31.18
CA TYR A 945 12.31 3.21 31.70
C TYR A 945 13.48 2.69 30.85
N ASP A 946 13.61 1.37 30.67
CA ASP A 946 14.71 0.83 29.87
C ASP A 946 14.54 1.13 28.37
N THR A 947 13.30 1.26 27.87
CA THR A 947 13.04 1.69 26.48
C THR A 947 13.63 3.08 26.23
N LEU A 948 13.35 4.04 27.11
CA LEU A 948 13.88 5.40 27.04
C LEU A 948 15.39 5.43 27.24
N ARG A 949 15.92 4.60 28.15
CA ARG A 949 17.38 4.47 28.36
C ARG A 949 18.11 4.04 27.10
N VAL A 950 17.59 3.05 26.38
CA VAL A 950 18.18 2.58 25.10
C VAL A 950 17.99 3.65 24.01
N ALA A 951 16.83 4.27 23.92
CA ALA A 951 16.57 5.38 23.01
C ALA A 951 17.56 6.55 23.22
N ALA A 952 17.82 6.94 24.46
CA ALA A 952 18.76 8.00 24.81
C ALA A 952 20.21 7.64 24.51
N ALA A 953 20.58 6.35 24.53
CA ALA A 953 21.89 5.91 24.11
C ALA A 953 22.09 6.05 22.59
N ILE A 954 21.03 5.76 21.81
CA ILE A 954 21.04 5.99 20.36
C ILE A 954 21.10 7.49 20.04
N GLU A 955 20.34 8.33 20.75
CA GLU A 955 20.34 9.79 20.53
C GLU A 955 21.70 10.45 20.80
N ARG A 956 22.50 9.92 21.74
CA ARG A 956 23.83 10.46 22.07
C ARG A 956 24.93 10.09 21.08
N GLY A 957 24.83 8.92 20.44
CA GLY A 957 25.84 8.39 19.54
C GLY A 957 25.60 8.84 18.11
#